data_AF-A0A7C8B399-F1
#
_entry.id   AF-A0A7C8B399-F1
#
_cell.length_a   1.000
_cell.length_b   1.000
_cell.length_c   1.000
_cell.angle_alpha   90.00
_cell.angle_beta   90.00
_cell.angle_gamma   90.00
#
_symmetry.space_group_name_H-M   'P 1'
#
loop_
_entity.id
_entity.type
_entity.pdbx_description
1 polymer ?
#
loop_
_entity_poly.entity_id
_entity_poly.type
_entity_poly.pdbx_seq_one_letter_code
_entity_poly.pdbx_strand_id
1 'polypeptide(L)'
;MILKQILLAVLLISFLPNSGVSAERPGKKKLTNSPASSAALLIPLAYEQLITENKTLSGHTSKILALAYSPDGKRLISGGDDKSLIAWDLQSGEQAWSIKNLPDRVTNLSFCGSGDVLALTTKGENIHLVNAATGSYITGFRAKKDVQSLACSRRGHVLAAAVDKGVVVWNLDSLNVSTTATSEKPGDSSGYFSWLKRKDDSKKNEDQTRADRAVIKTLSGGDHDVLSIAFSVNGDQLALAGKDRQVAIWDVRQWIRTKSLEGFQKEIRMLAFSPDGSRLAAVEDKQTILIWDLFGKSQLRQLPREQDDIVGLAFSADGALLVSAGKKRTAFWSSRSNRELYAISDEKNEPLAVQCSPDNTGLAIAGEDKQVHLWNLPGIISLAASGGAHGDALKTVDQERDERIKALYPQKSEFENSREYAERLRLAKSEAQALRREYAVRRSALATELEQQEEKMKRQYYPFRATGDLGRYDADRHVFHATLGGVPISIPVPQRMAQELAARRESLQFNGLLRYHDPQRGELVNGTLVDRVSGGRFPFGRQVAGVALQTESPLLQPALPVVASKRTAAPNLEIVSVTLVEPSGNNALDAGEQGSIRAVVRNSGSGSAEGVALALRAEGTTALSTTLSFVERMPVGDIGPNQSRSVDVPISAAEGVPGREIRLQIAALEAGGFDAQPVLMDFSLKALIPPDLQVARIEISDAEGKRVVAKGKESNVTLTVQNIGKGFARGVVVRLDSSDPQVKLFGESEIALGLLKPGESKRASFTMAVTQRYKGPKILPVAFQITEERSQFNIKPQLQLVLNKEAPEVRLVTVKERETAPVAAAQDDIGMVPLLAVTRRAFNDRDLALVIGIERYQNVPKSDFAYNDARSIKAYLLSLGFAERNIEFLADERATLSAIRKSVESWLPNRVKSGSRIFFYYSGHGAPDPATGEASIVPYDGDPSYLNDTGYPIKRLYEKLGAAKAAEVIVVMDSCFSGSGGRSVLAKGARPLVLMADTLVVPPGMAILASTQGSQISTSFEEKEHGVFTYYFLKAIKEGKGDIDAVYRYLKPLVEDTAKGQNVSQSPVLSTDKLEAKGRFKLLRD
;
A
#
# COMPACT_ATOMS: atom_id res chain seq x y z
N MET A 1 15.25 -43.28 -21.57
CA MET A 1 13.80 -43.40 -21.84
C MET A 1 13.26 -42.20 -22.63
N ILE A 2 13.71 -40.98 -22.35
CA ILE A 2 13.37 -39.74 -23.09
C ILE A 2 13.80 -39.80 -24.59
N LEU A 3 14.97 -40.38 -24.89
CA LEU A 3 15.43 -40.53 -26.29
C LEU A 3 14.55 -41.47 -27.15
N LYS A 4 13.85 -42.44 -26.53
CA LYS A 4 12.97 -43.38 -27.25
C LYS A 4 11.61 -42.76 -27.60
N GLN A 5 11.13 -41.78 -26.82
CA GLN A 5 9.90 -41.04 -27.14
C GLN A 5 10.12 -40.00 -28.25
N ILE A 6 11.32 -39.41 -28.29
CA ILE A 6 11.71 -38.46 -29.36
C ILE A 6 11.80 -39.16 -30.72
N LEU A 7 12.35 -40.39 -30.77
CA LEU A 7 12.47 -41.13 -32.03
C LEU A 7 11.10 -41.59 -32.59
N LEU A 8 10.13 -41.88 -31.72
CA LEU A 8 8.79 -42.33 -32.12
C LEU A 8 7.94 -41.18 -32.69
N ALA A 9 8.12 -39.95 -32.18
CA ALA A 9 7.44 -38.76 -32.68
C ALA A 9 7.97 -38.31 -34.05
N VAL A 10 9.27 -38.49 -34.31
CA VAL A 10 9.88 -38.13 -35.61
C VAL A 10 9.47 -39.09 -36.73
N LEU A 11 9.24 -40.37 -36.42
CA LEU A 11 8.84 -41.39 -37.41
C LEU A 11 7.38 -41.26 -37.88
N LEU A 12 6.50 -40.65 -37.07
CA LEU A 12 5.07 -40.47 -37.37
C LEU A 12 4.79 -39.26 -38.27
N ILE A 13 5.73 -38.31 -38.41
CA ILE A 13 5.55 -37.07 -39.18
C ILE A 13 5.91 -37.26 -40.66
N SER A 14 6.62 -38.32 -41.02
CA SER A 14 7.12 -38.56 -42.38
C SER A 14 6.11 -39.14 -43.38
N PHE A 15 4.85 -39.39 -42.99
CA PHE A 15 3.94 -40.28 -43.73
C PHE A 15 2.62 -39.68 -44.23
N LEU A 16 2.46 -38.36 -44.35
CA LEU A 16 1.26 -37.78 -44.97
C LEU A 16 1.54 -36.99 -46.25
N PRO A 17 0.77 -37.23 -47.35
CA PRO A 17 1.14 -36.77 -48.69
C PRO A 17 0.57 -35.38 -49.03
N ASN A 18 1.33 -34.65 -49.84
CA ASN A 18 0.97 -33.40 -50.50
C ASN A 18 0.17 -33.65 -51.79
N SER A 19 -0.98 -32.99 -51.97
CA SER A 19 -1.58 -32.80 -53.31
C SER A 19 -2.55 -31.61 -53.38
N GLY A 20 -2.11 -30.50 -53.99
CA GLY A 20 -2.57 -29.96 -55.28
C GLY A 20 -3.97 -29.33 -55.48
N VAL A 21 -3.96 -28.29 -56.35
CA VAL A 21 -5.04 -27.74 -57.21
C VAL A 21 -5.90 -26.63 -56.55
N SER A 22 -6.39 -25.56 -57.18
CA SER A 22 -6.16 -24.67 -58.35
C SER A 22 -7.34 -23.65 -58.30
N ALA A 23 -7.22 -22.53 -59.01
CA ALA A 23 -8.05 -21.32 -58.98
C ALA A 23 -9.57 -21.46 -59.24
N GLU A 24 -10.39 -20.63 -58.58
CA GLU A 24 -11.39 -19.71 -59.19
C GLU A 24 -12.15 -18.85 -58.12
N ARG A 25 -12.58 -17.64 -58.51
CA ARG A 25 -13.40 -16.64 -57.77
C ARG A 25 -14.78 -16.51 -58.46
N PRO A 26 -15.81 -15.79 -57.96
CA PRO A 26 -16.06 -15.21 -56.61
C PRO A 26 -17.51 -15.45 -56.07
N GLY A 27 -17.73 -15.34 -54.76
CA GLY A 27 -19.10 -15.23 -54.22
C GLY A 27 -19.21 -15.30 -52.70
N LYS A 28 -19.42 -14.13 -52.07
CA LYS A 28 -19.73 -13.85 -50.66
C LYS A 28 -20.15 -15.04 -49.76
N LYS A 29 -19.29 -15.42 -48.81
CA LYS A 29 -19.54 -15.51 -47.34
C LYS A 29 -18.32 -16.17 -46.69
N LYS A 30 -17.56 -15.40 -45.87
CA LYS A 30 -16.49 -15.95 -45.04
C LYS A 30 -17.09 -16.33 -43.67
N LEU A 31 -17.53 -17.57 -43.54
CA LEU A 31 -17.23 -18.38 -42.36
C LEU A 31 -16.06 -19.26 -42.79
N THR A 32 -14.92 -19.19 -42.10
CA THR A 32 -13.95 -20.30 -42.15
C THR A 32 -13.37 -20.53 -40.77
N ASN A 33 -13.62 -21.75 -40.32
CA ASN A 33 -13.04 -22.46 -39.20
C ASN A 33 -11.50 -22.40 -39.16
N SER A 34 -11.01 -22.59 -37.94
CA SER A 34 -9.64 -22.86 -37.51
C SER A 34 -8.91 -23.95 -38.31
N PRO A 35 -7.56 -23.94 -38.19
CA PRO A 35 -6.82 -25.15 -37.84
C PRO A 35 -6.08 -24.91 -36.52
N ALA A 36 -6.68 -25.35 -35.41
CA ALA A 36 -6.07 -25.42 -34.09
C ALA A 36 -5.68 -26.87 -33.82
N SER A 37 -4.64 -27.38 -34.46
CA SER A 37 -4.10 -28.71 -34.18
C SER A 37 -2.67 -28.82 -34.71
N SER A 38 -1.75 -28.04 -34.15
CA SER A 38 -0.28 -28.25 -34.23
C SER A 38 0.50 -27.29 -33.32
N ALA A 39 -0.09 -26.15 -32.92
CA ALA A 39 0.60 -25.15 -32.09
C ALA A 39 0.55 -25.42 -30.56
N ALA A 40 -0.20 -26.42 -30.10
CA ALA A 40 -0.47 -26.63 -28.67
C ALA A 40 0.64 -27.39 -27.90
N LEU A 41 1.70 -27.85 -28.56
CA LEU A 41 2.70 -28.75 -27.96
C LEU A 41 4.11 -28.13 -27.77
N LEU A 42 4.34 -26.88 -28.16
CA LEU A 42 5.65 -26.22 -28.03
C LEU A 42 5.65 -24.94 -27.17
N ILE A 43 4.50 -24.51 -26.67
CA ILE A 43 4.34 -23.32 -25.81
C ILE A 43 4.90 -23.49 -24.37
N PRO A 44 5.09 -24.69 -23.77
CA PRO A 44 5.65 -24.78 -22.43
C PRO A 44 7.14 -24.37 -22.32
N LEU A 45 7.94 -24.52 -23.38
CA LEU A 45 9.40 -24.44 -23.27
C LEU A 45 9.97 -23.03 -23.04
N ALA A 46 9.27 -21.97 -23.46
CA ALA A 46 9.75 -20.60 -23.30
C ALA A 46 9.36 -19.97 -21.95
N TYR A 47 8.33 -20.50 -21.28
CA TYR A 47 7.82 -19.98 -20.01
C TYR A 47 8.61 -20.46 -18.78
N GLU A 48 9.30 -21.60 -18.88
CA GLU A 48 10.12 -22.15 -17.78
C GLU A 48 11.36 -21.29 -17.43
N GLN A 49 11.71 -20.27 -18.22
CA GLN A 49 12.92 -19.45 -17.99
C GLN A 49 12.71 -18.17 -17.14
N LEU A 50 11.47 -17.81 -16.80
CA LEU A 50 11.16 -16.61 -15.98
C LEU A 50 10.99 -16.90 -14.48
N ILE A 51 10.89 -18.18 -14.13
CA ILE A 51 10.70 -18.66 -12.77
C ILE A 51 11.91 -19.52 -12.48
N THR A 52 12.98 -18.85 -12.11
CA THR A 52 14.26 -19.50 -11.83
C THR A 52 14.49 -19.51 -10.33
N GLU A 53 15.06 -20.63 -9.88
CA GLU A 53 15.76 -20.65 -8.62
C GLU A 53 16.92 -19.64 -8.71
N ASN A 54 16.86 -18.62 -7.86
CA ASN A 54 17.85 -17.55 -7.83
C ASN A 54 19.06 -17.96 -6.99
N LYS A 55 18.82 -18.68 -5.88
CA LYS A 55 19.88 -19.03 -4.93
C LYS A 55 19.48 -20.24 -4.08
N THR A 56 20.46 -21.08 -3.80
CA THR A 56 20.32 -22.19 -2.87
C THR A 56 21.16 -21.94 -1.63
N LEU A 57 20.58 -22.16 -0.44
CA LEU A 57 21.27 -22.01 0.84
C LEU A 57 21.53 -23.41 1.42
N SER A 58 22.80 -23.74 1.62
CA SER A 58 23.27 -25.04 2.10
C SER A 58 23.89 -24.93 3.48
N GLY A 59 23.47 -25.78 4.41
CA GLY A 59 24.04 -25.82 5.78
C GLY A 59 23.41 -26.86 6.69
N HIS A 60 22.16 -27.27 6.43
CA HIS A 60 21.52 -28.37 7.16
C HIS A 60 22.09 -29.73 6.73
N THR A 61 22.12 -30.67 7.68
CA THR A 61 22.62 -32.04 7.51
C THR A 61 21.50 -33.08 7.40
N SER A 62 20.25 -32.68 7.68
CA SER A 62 19.02 -33.45 7.52
C SER A 62 17.88 -32.58 6.97
N LYS A 63 16.69 -33.16 6.81
CA LYS A 63 15.49 -32.53 6.22
C LYS A 63 15.16 -31.22 6.93
N ILE A 64 14.72 -30.22 6.17
CA ILE A 64 14.27 -28.93 6.72
C ILE A 64 12.76 -28.99 6.88
N LEU A 65 12.26 -28.74 8.08
CA LEU A 65 10.85 -28.93 8.44
C LEU A 65 10.09 -27.62 8.63
N ALA A 66 10.81 -26.51 8.84
CA ALA A 66 10.19 -25.21 9.10
C ALA A 66 11.02 -24.07 8.50
N LEU A 67 10.33 -23.04 8.01
CA LEU A 67 10.89 -21.80 7.50
C LEU A 67 10.17 -20.60 8.12
N ALA A 68 10.91 -19.51 8.33
CA ALA A 68 10.38 -18.23 8.78
C ALA A 68 11.17 -17.06 8.19
N TYR A 69 10.56 -16.26 7.31
CA TYR A 69 11.07 -14.95 6.91
C TYR A 69 10.95 -13.95 8.05
N SER A 70 11.99 -13.14 8.26
CA SER A 70 11.90 -11.98 9.14
C SER A 70 10.91 -10.96 8.58
N PRO A 71 10.18 -10.20 9.43
CA PRO A 71 9.21 -9.20 8.96
C PRO A 71 9.78 -8.13 8.02
N ASP A 72 11.07 -7.81 8.14
CA ASP A 72 11.78 -6.85 7.29
C ASP A 72 12.29 -7.45 5.95
N GLY A 73 12.10 -8.75 5.73
CA GLY A 73 12.51 -9.46 4.51
C GLY A 73 14.02 -9.66 4.36
N LYS A 74 14.84 -9.28 5.34
CA LYS A 74 16.31 -9.36 5.23
C LYS A 74 16.90 -10.70 5.65
N ARG A 75 16.15 -11.48 6.45
CA ARG A 75 16.61 -12.77 6.97
C ARG A 75 15.58 -13.85 6.73
N LEU A 76 16.09 -15.07 6.60
CA LEU A 76 15.31 -16.30 6.59
C LEU A 76 15.86 -17.23 7.65
N ILE A 77 14.99 -17.81 8.47
CA ILE A 77 15.38 -18.80 9.48
C ILE A 77 14.84 -20.16 9.07
N SER A 78 15.71 -21.16 9.01
CA SER A 78 15.37 -22.54 8.70
C SER A 78 15.60 -23.44 9.92
N GLY A 79 14.67 -24.35 10.16
CA GLY A 79 14.71 -25.35 11.24
C GLY A 79 14.68 -26.76 10.70
N GLY A 80 15.61 -27.61 11.15
CA GLY A 80 15.82 -28.94 10.59
C GLY A 80 15.58 -30.11 11.54
N ASP A 81 15.46 -31.28 10.94
CA ASP A 81 15.48 -32.60 11.62
C ASP A 81 16.87 -32.95 12.17
N ASP A 82 17.89 -32.22 11.74
CA ASP A 82 19.25 -32.26 12.29
C ASP A 82 19.41 -31.52 13.63
N LYS A 83 18.28 -31.10 14.21
CA LYS A 83 18.24 -30.39 15.50
C LYS A 83 19.05 -29.10 15.47
N SER A 84 18.94 -28.37 14.37
CA SER A 84 19.57 -27.07 14.21
C SER A 84 18.59 -26.00 13.73
N LEU A 85 18.93 -24.76 14.06
CA LEU A 85 18.35 -23.54 13.50
C LEU A 85 19.46 -22.80 12.77
N ILE A 86 19.19 -22.35 11.55
CA ILE A 86 20.13 -21.55 10.78
C ILE A 86 19.42 -20.26 10.36
N ALA A 87 20.00 -19.12 10.70
CA ALA A 87 19.57 -17.82 10.20
C ALA A 87 20.46 -17.40 9.03
N TRP A 88 19.82 -17.09 7.91
CA TRP A 88 20.44 -16.68 6.67
C TRP A 88 20.27 -15.18 6.47
N ASP A 89 21.36 -14.50 6.14
CA ASP A 89 21.29 -13.14 5.62
C ASP A 89 20.97 -13.23 4.13
N LEU A 90 19.86 -12.64 3.68
CA LEU A 90 19.41 -12.80 2.29
C LEU A 90 20.16 -11.91 1.31
N GLN A 91 20.86 -10.88 1.79
CA GLN A 91 21.67 -9.99 0.95
C GLN A 91 22.99 -10.68 0.55
N SER A 92 23.71 -11.25 1.52
CA SER A 92 24.94 -12.02 1.24
C SER A 92 24.64 -13.47 0.84
N GLY A 93 23.51 -14.02 1.33
CA GLY A 93 23.17 -15.45 1.35
C GLY A 93 24.12 -16.31 2.15
N GLU A 94 24.83 -15.70 3.10
CA GLU A 94 25.64 -16.41 4.07
C GLU A 94 24.85 -16.69 5.35
N GLN A 95 25.34 -17.64 6.14
CA GLN A 95 24.80 -17.93 7.46
C GLN A 95 25.16 -16.78 8.41
N ALA A 96 24.16 -16.07 8.92
CA ALA A 96 24.33 -15.02 9.92
C ALA A 96 24.65 -15.61 11.31
N TRP A 97 23.90 -16.63 11.71
CA TRP A 97 24.15 -17.41 12.93
C TRP A 97 23.48 -18.78 12.82
N SER A 98 23.91 -19.75 13.65
CA SER A 98 23.24 -21.04 13.78
C SER A 98 23.24 -21.52 15.22
N ILE A 99 22.16 -22.19 15.62
CA ILE A 99 22.08 -22.95 16.87
C ILE A 99 22.11 -24.43 16.50
N LYS A 100 23.08 -25.18 17.03
CA LYS A 100 23.22 -26.63 16.82
C LYS A 100 22.87 -27.38 18.10
N ASN A 101 22.68 -28.70 18.01
CA ASN A 101 22.41 -29.58 19.15
C ASN A 101 21.16 -29.20 19.96
N LEU A 102 20.11 -28.72 19.29
CA LEU A 102 18.80 -28.55 19.92
C LEU A 102 18.32 -29.89 20.49
N PRO A 103 17.45 -29.89 21.51
CA PRO A 103 17.01 -31.12 22.17
C PRO A 103 16.34 -32.10 21.18
N ASP A 104 15.62 -31.59 20.19
CA ASP A 104 14.97 -32.38 19.15
C ASP A 104 14.81 -31.60 17.84
N ARG A 105 14.23 -32.25 16.82
CA ARG A 105 13.91 -31.65 15.52
C ARG A 105 13.02 -30.42 15.69
N VAL A 106 13.26 -29.39 14.88
CA VAL A 106 12.45 -28.16 14.87
C VAL A 106 11.24 -28.38 13.98
N THR A 107 10.02 -28.19 14.49
CA THR A 107 8.78 -28.49 13.75
C THR A 107 7.96 -27.27 13.35
N ASN A 108 8.04 -26.17 14.10
CA ASN A 108 7.36 -24.92 13.76
C ASN A 108 8.28 -23.74 14.03
N LEU A 109 8.11 -22.68 13.23
CA LEU A 109 8.80 -21.39 13.40
C LEU A 109 7.82 -20.24 13.20
N SER A 110 7.89 -19.24 14.07
CA SER A 110 7.06 -18.03 13.95
C SER A 110 7.76 -16.82 14.56
N PHE A 111 7.88 -15.74 13.79
CA PHE A 111 8.34 -14.45 14.30
C PHE A 111 7.24 -13.75 15.08
N CYS A 112 7.62 -13.09 16.17
CA CYS A 112 6.71 -12.37 17.06
C CYS A 112 6.98 -10.85 17.02
N GLY A 113 5.91 -10.06 17.06
CA GLY A 113 5.98 -8.59 17.07
C GLY A 113 6.74 -8.00 15.88
N SER A 114 7.64 -7.05 16.17
CA SER A 114 8.57 -6.39 15.23
C SER A 114 9.55 -7.33 14.54
N GLY A 115 9.68 -8.57 15.01
CA GLY A 115 10.64 -9.54 14.49
C GLY A 115 11.84 -9.80 15.41
N ASP A 116 11.85 -9.24 16.63
CA ASP A 116 12.97 -9.39 17.57
C ASP A 116 13.02 -10.77 18.24
N VAL A 117 11.87 -11.43 18.34
CA VAL A 117 11.69 -12.74 18.99
C VAL A 117 11.22 -13.76 17.98
N LEU A 118 11.85 -14.93 18.00
CA LEU A 118 11.46 -16.11 17.25
C LEU A 118 10.96 -17.17 18.21
N ALA A 119 9.73 -17.63 17.99
CA ALA A 119 9.16 -18.78 18.68
C ALA A 119 9.33 -20.05 17.82
N LEU A 120 9.74 -21.14 18.45
CA LEU A 120 9.94 -22.43 17.80
C LEU A 120 9.49 -23.60 18.66
N THR A 121 9.15 -24.72 18.02
CA THR A 121 8.85 -25.97 18.71
C THR A 121 9.90 -27.04 18.41
N THR A 122 10.32 -27.77 19.45
CA THR A 122 11.15 -28.98 19.29
C THR A 122 10.42 -30.18 19.89
N LYS A 123 10.18 -31.22 19.09
CA LYS A 123 9.32 -32.40 19.40
C LYS A 123 8.20 -32.13 20.41
N GLY A 124 7.01 -31.99 19.84
CA GLY A 124 5.74 -32.17 20.53
C GLY A 124 5.43 -31.04 21.49
N GLU A 125 6.06 -31.02 22.65
CA GLU A 125 5.53 -30.26 23.77
C GLU A 125 6.37 -29.04 24.12
N ASN A 126 7.62 -28.95 23.62
CA ASN A 126 8.54 -27.89 24.04
C ASN A 126 8.47 -26.70 23.08
N ILE A 127 8.21 -25.53 23.66
CA ILE A 127 8.25 -24.23 23.00
C ILE A 127 9.50 -23.49 23.48
N HIS A 128 10.26 -22.91 22.56
CA HIS A 128 11.42 -22.07 22.86
C HIS A 128 11.28 -20.71 22.21
N LEU A 129 11.76 -19.70 22.92
CA LEU A 129 11.87 -18.34 22.45
C LEU A 129 13.36 -17.97 22.35
N VAL A 130 13.75 -17.47 21.19
CA VAL A 130 15.11 -17.01 20.92
C VAL A 130 15.10 -15.61 20.34
N ASN A 131 16.16 -14.84 20.57
CA ASN A 131 16.35 -13.55 19.96
C ASN A 131 16.71 -13.75 18.49
N ALA A 132 15.89 -13.23 17.58
CA ALA A 132 16.06 -13.48 16.15
C ALA A 132 17.25 -12.72 15.54
N ALA A 133 17.72 -11.66 16.20
CA ALA A 133 18.87 -10.91 15.74
C ALA A 133 20.18 -11.68 15.98
N THR A 134 20.29 -12.35 17.11
CA THR A 134 21.55 -12.93 17.63
C THR A 134 21.55 -14.45 17.73
N GLY A 135 20.38 -15.10 17.70
CA GLY A 135 20.23 -16.52 18.02
C GLY A 135 20.32 -16.83 19.52
N SER A 136 20.38 -15.81 20.38
CA SER A 136 20.50 -16.02 21.83
C SER A 136 19.22 -16.60 22.42
N TYR A 137 19.35 -17.56 23.33
CA TYR A 137 18.21 -18.17 24.01
C TYR A 137 17.56 -17.18 24.98
N ILE A 138 16.23 -17.07 24.96
CA ILE A 138 15.48 -16.22 25.87
C ILE A 138 14.85 -17.07 26.97
N THR A 139 14.00 -18.03 26.59
CA THR A 139 13.26 -18.89 27.53
C THR A 139 12.67 -20.09 26.80
N GLY A 140 12.24 -21.11 27.55
CA GLY A 140 11.54 -22.27 26.98
C GLY A 140 10.73 -22.99 28.04
N PHE A 141 9.63 -23.59 27.59
CA PHE A 141 8.63 -24.20 28.46
C PHE A 141 7.85 -25.28 27.72
N ARG A 142 7.12 -26.11 28.48
CA ARG A 142 6.27 -27.17 27.94
C ARG A 142 4.83 -26.72 27.84
N ALA A 143 4.24 -26.97 26.68
CA ALA A 143 2.82 -26.86 26.41
C ALA A 143 2.00 -28.04 26.97
N LYS A 144 2.67 -29.03 27.60
CA LYS A 144 2.11 -30.24 28.27
C LYS A 144 1.48 -31.28 27.34
N LYS A 145 1.27 -30.94 26.07
CA LYS A 145 0.78 -31.82 25.01
C LYS A 145 1.42 -31.42 23.68
N ASP A 146 1.31 -32.31 22.70
CA ASP A 146 1.86 -32.09 21.36
C ASP A 146 1.23 -30.87 20.68
N VAL A 147 2.09 -29.91 20.34
CA VAL A 147 1.82 -28.69 19.59
C VAL A 147 1.75 -29.06 18.11
N GLN A 148 0.55 -28.95 17.54
CA GLN A 148 0.29 -29.21 16.12
C GLN A 148 0.64 -28.01 15.24
N SER A 149 0.44 -26.80 15.77
CA SER A 149 0.65 -25.56 15.05
C SER A 149 0.99 -24.43 16.03
N LEU A 150 1.94 -23.59 15.65
CA LEU A 150 2.45 -22.47 16.44
C LEU A 150 2.33 -21.19 15.61
N ALA A 151 1.75 -20.15 16.19
CA ALA A 151 1.63 -18.85 15.53
C ALA A 151 1.85 -17.71 16.52
N CYS A 152 2.63 -16.72 16.10
CA CYS A 152 2.79 -15.45 16.80
C CYS A 152 2.01 -14.33 16.11
N SER A 153 1.47 -13.41 16.90
CA SER A 153 0.89 -12.18 16.34
C SER A 153 2.00 -11.21 15.90
N ARG A 154 1.85 -10.59 14.73
CA ARG A 154 2.80 -9.58 14.20
C ARG A 154 2.66 -8.21 14.87
N ARG A 155 1.51 -7.92 15.48
CA ARG A 155 1.25 -6.65 16.19
C ARG A 155 1.01 -6.81 17.69
N GLY A 156 0.82 -8.05 18.15
CA GLY A 156 0.57 -8.35 19.56
C GLY A 156 1.74 -9.10 20.18
N HIS A 157 1.98 -8.85 21.47
CA HIS A 157 2.88 -9.65 22.31
C HIS A 157 2.21 -10.98 22.70
N VAL A 158 1.70 -11.72 21.71
CA VAL A 158 0.90 -12.93 21.93
C VAL A 158 1.44 -14.08 21.09
N LEU A 159 1.60 -15.22 21.75
CA LEU A 159 1.92 -16.52 21.17
C LEU A 159 0.74 -17.46 21.35
N ALA A 160 0.33 -18.16 20.30
CA ALA A 160 -0.68 -19.20 20.34
C ALA A 160 -0.10 -20.53 19.88
N ALA A 161 -0.50 -21.61 20.54
CA ALA A 161 -0.17 -22.98 20.15
C ALA A 161 -1.42 -23.86 20.16
N ALA A 162 -1.67 -24.55 19.05
CA ALA A 162 -2.69 -25.59 18.96
C ALA A 162 -2.19 -26.86 19.67
N VAL A 163 -2.87 -27.24 20.75
CA VAL A 163 -2.55 -28.40 21.58
C VAL A 163 -3.80 -29.25 21.79
N ASP A 164 -3.77 -30.50 21.32
CA ASP A 164 -4.89 -31.45 21.44
C ASP A 164 -6.21 -30.83 20.93
N LYS A 165 -7.25 -30.74 21.77
CA LYS A 165 -8.59 -30.21 21.41
C LYS A 165 -8.74 -28.70 21.57
N GLY A 166 -7.65 -27.95 21.70
CA GLY A 166 -7.72 -26.53 21.98
C GLY A 166 -6.47 -25.76 21.56
N VAL A 167 -6.50 -24.47 21.89
CA VAL A 167 -5.37 -23.56 21.67
C VAL A 167 -5.04 -22.89 22.99
N VAL A 168 -3.78 -22.94 23.38
CA VAL A 168 -3.28 -22.17 24.52
C VAL A 168 -2.61 -20.92 24.01
N VAL A 169 -2.87 -19.81 24.70
CA VAL A 169 -2.42 -18.48 24.31
C VAL A 169 -1.66 -17.86 25.48
N TRP A 170 -0.45 -17.37 25.21
CA TRP A 170 0.44 -16.75 26.17
C TRP A 170 0.69 -15.27 25.87
N ASN A 171 0.86 -14.48 26.93
CA ASN A 171 1.40 -13.13 26.87
C ASN A 171 2.93 -13.19 26.87
N LEU A 172 3.55 -12.72 25.80
CA LEU A 172 5.01 -12.67 25.67
C LEU A 172 5.66 -11.69 26.66
N ASP A 173 5.00 -10.58 27.02
CA ASP A 173 5.56 -9.61 27.97
C ASP A 173 5.69 -10.22 29.37
N SER A 174 4.73 -11.08 29.72
CA SER A 174 4.73 -11.80 31.00
C SER A 174 5.84 -12.85 31.09
N LEU A 175 6.48 -13.21 29.97
CA LEU A 175 7.60 -14.15 29.91
C LEU A 175 8.99 -13.51 30.19
N ASN A 176 9.07 -12.22 30.60
CA ASN A 176 10.32 -11.39 30.68
C ASN A 176 11.16 -11.66 29.44
N VAL A 177 10.59 -11.31 28.30
CA VAL A 177 11.41 -11.00 27.15
C VAL A 177 12.11 -9.67 27.44
N SER A 178 13.09 -9.69 28.34
CA SER A 178 14.05 -8.60 28.52
C SER A 178 15.05 -8.75 27.39
N THR A 179 15.01 -7.85 26.41
CA THR A 179 15.97 -7.78 25.29
C THR A 179 17.42 -7.53 25.75
N THR A 180 17.62 -7.28 27.04
CA THR A 180 18.91 -7.29 27.71
C THR A 180 19.12 -8.61 28.45
N ALA A 181 19.69 -9.60 27.77
CA ALA A 181 20.34 -10.75 28.39
C ALA A 181 21.72 -10.98 27.74
N THR A 182 22.66 -11.35 28.60
CA THR A 182 24.12 -11.24 28.54
C THR A 182 24.83 -11.80 27.31
N SER A 183 25.92 -11.12 26.96
CA SER A 183 26.91 -11.47 25.94
C SER A 183 27.53 -12.86 26.17
N GLU A 184 27.02 -13.90 25.52
CA GLU A 184 27.78 -15.13 25.25
C GLU A 184 27.55 -15.59 23.82
N LYS A 185 28.62 -16.06 23.16
CA LYS A 185 28.61 -16.42 21.74
C LYS A 185 27.63 -17.58 21.47
N PRO A 186 26.95 -17.61 20.30
CA PRO A 186 25.89 -18.58 19.95
C PRO A 186 26.36 -20.04 19.70
N GLY A 187 27.43 -20.51 20.37
CA GLY A 187 28.20 -21.68 19.92
C GLY A 187 27.88 -23.05 20.52
N ASP A 188 27.43 -23.14 21.78
CA ASP A 188 27.28 -24.46 22.43
C ASP A 188 26.04 -24.52 23.34
N SER A 189 25.01 -25.22 22.87
CA SER A 189 23.69 -25.36 23.51
C SER A 189 23.63 -26.45 24.58
N SER A 190 24.74 -27.16 24.82
CA SER A 190 24.81 -28.33 25.69
C SER A 190 24.45 -28.03 27.16
N GLY A 191 24.71 -26.82 27.64
CA GLY A 191 24.34 -26.35 29.00
C GLY A 191 22.90 -25.82 29.12
N TYR A 192 22.43 -25.07 28.11
CA TYR A 192 21.14 -24.36 28.12
C TYR A 192 19.93 -25.31 28.22
N PHE A 193 20.03 -26.47 27.60
CA PHE A 193 18.94 -27.46 27.56
C PHE A 193 19.09 -28.58 28.61
N SER A 194 20.03 -28.45 29.55
CA SER A 194 20.30 -29.46 30.58
C SER A 194 19.09 -29.76 31.48
N TRP A 195 18.22 -28.77 31.71
CA TRP A 195 16.98 -28.93 32.48
C TRP A 195 15.91 -29.75 31.74
N LEU A 196 15.91 -29.76 30.40
CA LEU A 196 14.99 -30.59 29.59
C LEU A 196 15.28 -32.09 29.70
N LYS A 197 16.51 -32.47 30.08
CA LYS A 197 16.90 -33.87 30.34
C LYS A 197 16.40 -34.37 31.69
N ARG A 198 15.90 -33.51 32.59
CA ARG A 198 15.30 -33.93 33.86
C ARG A 198 13.88 -34.44 33.58
N LYS A 199 13.67 -35.75 33.77
CA LYS A 199 12.36 -36.42 33.71
C LYS A 199 11.50 -36.20 34.97
N ASP A 200 12.03 -35.49 35.95
CA ASP A 200 11.44 -35.42 37.29
C ASP A 200 10.54 -34.17 37.41
N ASP A 201 9.22 -34.37 37.31
CA ASP A 201 8.17 -33.33 37.41
C ASP A 201 8.00 -32.76 38.84
N SER A 202 8.76 -33.28 39.82
CA SER A 202 8.59 -32.96 41.25
C SER A 202 9.06 -31.55 41.66
N LYS A 203 9.83 -30.85 40.81
CA LYS A 203 10.18 -29.43 40.98
C LYS A 203 9.85 -28.66 39.70
N LYS A 204 8.71 -27.96 39.67
CA LYS A 204 8.38 -27.04 38.58
C LYS A 204 9.51 -26.01 38.43
N ASN A 205 10.16 -25.99 37.27
CA ASN A 205 11.13 -24.96 36.89
C ASN A 205 10.48 -23.56 36.93
N GLU A 206 11.25 -22.53 37.24
CA GLU A 206 10.79 -21.14 37.28
C GLU A 206 10.20 -20.70 35.93
N ASP A 207 10.84 -21.08 34.81
CA ASP A 207 10.35 -20.80 33.45
C ASP A 207 9.00 -21.45 33.16
N GLN A 208 8.79 -22.69 33.61
CA GLN A 208 7.49 -23.37 33.45
C GLN A 208 6.41 -22.72 34.31
N THR A 209 6.76 -22.32 35.54
CA THR A 209 5.85 -21.61 36.44
C THR A 209 5.45 -20.26 35.86
N ARG A 210 6.40 -19.59 35.23
CA ARG A 210 6.19 -18.33 34.53
C ARG A 210 5.31 -18.50 33.30
N ALA A 211 5.57 -19.51 32.48
CA ALA A 211 4.74 -19.83 31.32
C ALA A 211 3.30 -20.17 31.72
N ASP A 212 3.12 -20.96 32.79
CA ASP A 212 1.80 -21.26 33.36
C ASP A 212 1.06 -19.97 33.79
N ARG A 213 1.77 -18.97 34.33
CA ARG A 213 1.20 -17.66 34.71
C ARG A 213 0.95 -16.73 33.52
N ALA A 214 1.72 -16.88 32.44
CA ALA A 214 1.61 -16.05 31.24
C ALA A 214 0.46 -16.48 30.32
N VAL A 215 -0.22 -17.60 30.60
CA VAL A 215 -1.41 -18.03 29.85
C VAL A 215 -2.51 -16.98 30.01
N ILE A 216 -2.88 -16.33 28.91
CA ILE A 216 -4.01 -15.37 28.87
C ILE A 216 -5.32 -16.13 28.65
N LYS A 217 -5.29 -17.14 27.78
CA LYS A 217 -6.50 -17.85 27.38
C LYS A 217 -6.22 -19.28 26.95
N THR A 218 -7.18 -20.15 27.22
CA THR A 218 -7.31 -21.45 26.56
C THR A 218 -8.60 -21.43 25.76
N LEU A 219 -8.49 -21.60 24.44
CA LEU A 219 -9.61 -21.67 23.52
C LEU A 219 -9.94 -23.14 23.30
N SER A 220 -11.21 -23.51 23.43
CA SER A 220 -11.67 -24.85 23.05
C SER A 220 -11.94 -24.87 21.55
N GLY A 221 -11.37 -25.87 20.86
CA GLY A 221 -11.72 -26.23 19.48
C GLY A 221 -12.92 -27.18 19.40
N GLY A 222 -13.64 -27.39 20.51
CA GLY A 222 -14.69 -28.40 20.63
C GLY A 222 -14.15 -29.77 21.04
N ASP A 223 -14.83 -30.84 20.63
CA ASP A 223 -14.49 -32.23 20.99
C ASP A 223 -13.41 -32.88 20.10
N HIS A 224 -12.82 -32.08 19.20
CA HIS A 224 -11.96 -32.51 18.12
C HIS A 224 -10.61 -31.80 18.16
N ASP A 225 -9.57 -32.46 17.64
CA ASP A 225 -8.20 -31.93 17.64
C ASP A 225 -8.11 -30.69 16.75
N VAL A 226 -7.45 -29.64 17.26
CA VAL A 226 -7.09 -28.44 16.48
C VAL A 226 -5.77 -28.73 15.77
N LEU A 227 -5.79 -28.67 14.44
CA LEU A 227 -4.64 -29.06 13.61
C LEU A 227 -3.88 -27.84 13.08
N SER A 228 -4.55 -26.72 12.88
CA SER A 228 -3.94 -25.51 12.34
C SER A 228 -4.51 -24.25 12.97
N ILE A 229 -3.63 -23.29 13.22
CA ILE A 229 -3.97 -21.93 13.63
C ILE A 229 -3.27 -20.90 12.74
N ALA A 230 -3.91 -19.76 12.53
CA ALA A 230 -3.31 -18.64 11.81
C ALA A 230 -3.79 -17.32 12.39
N PHE A 231 -2.88 -16.38 12.63
CA PHE A 231 -3.25 -14.98 12.90
C PHE A 231 -3.49 -14.23 11.58
N SER A 232 -4.44 -13.30 11.57
CA SER A 232 -4.51 -12.29 10.52
C SER A 232 -3.27 -11.38 10.58
N VAL A 233 -2.87 -10.79 9.45
CA VAL A 233 -1.65 -9.95 9.40
C VAL A 233 -1.73 -8.75 10.33
N ASN A 234 -2.91 -8.16 10.52
CA ASN A 234 -3.14 -7.10 11.49
C ASN A 234 -3.17 -7.58 12.96
N GLY A 235 -3.13 -8.89 13.21
CA GLY A 235 -3.09 -9.49 14.55
C GLY A 235 -4.41 -9.48 15.31
N ASP A 236 -5.49 -8.98 14.71
CA ASP A 236 -6.79 -8.79 15.36
C ASP A 236 -7.65 -10.08 15.38
N GLN A 237 -7.36 -11.02 14.49
CA GLN A 237 -8.11 -12.27 14.37
C GLN A 237 -7.19 -13.48 14.47
N LEU A 238 -7.72 -14.56 15.07
CA LEU A 238 -7.10 -15.88 15.11
C LEU A 238 -8.08 -16.89 14.51
N ALA A 239 -7.68 -17.58 13.45
CA ALA A 239 -8.41 -18.70 12.90
C ALA A 239 -7.90 -20.02 13.49
N LEU A 240 -8.81 -20.93 13.80
CA LEU A 240 -8.53 -22.28 14.28
C LEU A 240 -9.33 -23.27 13.45
N ALA A 241 -8.71 -24.37 13.07
CA ALA A 241 -9.41 -25.46 12.39
C ALA A 241 -8.77 -26.82 12.67
N GLY A 242 -9.56 -27.87 12.50
CA GLY A 242 -9.08 -29.24 12.67
C GLY A 242 -10.07 -30.29 12.22
N LYS A 243 -10.30 -31.29 13.09
CA LYS A 243 -11.17 -32.45 12.77
C LYS A 243 -12.67 -32.16 12.87
N ASP A 244 -13.05 -31.00 13.41
CA ASP A 244 -14.44 -30.54 13.58
C ASP A 244 -15.12 -30.11 12.27
N ARG A 245 -14.38 -30.07 11.15
CA ARG A 245 -14.87 -29.65 9.82
C ARG A 245 -15.45 -28.24 9.84
N GLN A 246 -14.91 -27.40 10.71
CA GLN A 246 -15.25 -25.99 10.79
C GLN A 246 -13.98 -25.16 10.93
N VAL A 247 -14.08 -23.89 10.54
CA VAL A 247 -13.06 -22.90 10.89
C VAL A 247 -13.67 -21.90 11.85
N ALA A 248 -13.14 -21.85 13.06
CA ALA A 248 -13.54 -20.86 14.06
C ALA A 248 -12.65 -19.63 13.95
N ILE A 249 -13.25 -18.44 13.84
CA ILE A 249 -12.54 -17.16 13.86
C ILE A 249 -12.78 -16.50 15.21
N TRP A 250 -11.69 -16.08 15.86
CA TRP A 250 -11.69 -15.45 17.17
C TRP A 250 -11.16 -14.03 17.07
N ASP A 251 -11.78 -13.12 17.81
CA ASP A 251 -11.22 -11.81 18.08
C ASP A 251 -10.11 -11.96 19.14
N VAL A 252 -8.91 -11.47 18.83
CA VAL A 252 -7.72 -11.65 19.67
C VAL A 252 -7.72 -10.69 20.87
N ARG A 253 -8.43 -9.56 20.79
CA ARG A 253 -8.49 -8.58 21.88
C ARG A 253 -9.44 -9.05 22.97
N GLN A 254 -10.57 -9.61 22.56
CA GLN A 254 -11.63 -10.06 23.47
C GLN A 254 -11.61 -11.56 23.77
N TRP A 255 -10.88 -12.34 22.97
CA TRP A 255 -10.90 -13.80 23.00
C TRP A 255 -12.31 -14.38 22.91
N ILE A 256 -13.11 -13.85 21.98
CA ILE A 256 -14.45 -14.36 21.67
C ILE A 256 -14.50 -14.91 20.25
N ARG A 257 -15.22 -16.01 20.05
CA ARG A 257 -15.49 -16.55 18.72
C ARG A 257 -16.44 -15.60 17.99
N THR A 258 -15.95 -14.94 16.95
CA THR A 258 -16.73 -13.98 16.15
C THR A 258 -17.46 -14.66 15.01
N LYS A 259 -16.86 -15.69 14.41
CA LYS A 259 -17.42 -16.40 13.25
C LYS A 259 -17.13 -17.90 13.30
N SER A 260 -17.99 -18.65 12.62
CA SER A 260 -17.83 -20.05 12.29
C SER A 260 -18.01 -20.20 10.78
N LEU A 261 -17.00 -20.74 10.09
CA LEU A 261 -17.10 -21.13 8.69
C LEU A 261 -17.45 -22.62 8.66
N GLU A 262 -18.56 -22.95 8.03
CA GLU A 262 -19.16 -24.28 8.02
C GLU A 262 -19.41 -24.74 6.58
N GLY A 263 -19.58 -26.05 6.34
CA GLY A 263 -19.79 -26.61 4.99
C GLY A 263 -18.60 -27.40 4.43
N PHE A 264 -17.52 -27.51 5.20
CA PHE A 264 -16.42 -28.44 4.91
C PHE A 264 -16.91 -29.88 5.06
N GLN A 265 -16.53 -30.72 4.10
CA GLN A 265 -16.87 -32.14 4.04
C GLN A 265 -15.91 -32.99 4.87
N LYS A 266 -14.65 -32.56 5.00
CA LYS A 266 -13.56 -33.28 5.67
C LYS A 266 -12.77 -32.35 6.61
N GLU A 267 -11.82 -32.93 7.33
CA GLU A 267 -10.96 -32.21 8.27
C GLU A 267 -10.10 -31.16 7.58
N ILE A 268 -9.84 -30.06 8.31
CA ILE A 268 -9.05 -28.94 7.82
C ILE A 268 -7.65 -29.07 8.41
N ARG A 269 -6.65 -29.12 7.54
CA ARG A 269 -5.26 -29.42 7.89
C ARG A 269 -4.38 -28.19 7.95
N MET A 270 -4.73 -27.13 7.22
CA MET A 270 -3.92 -25.91 7.15
C MET A 270 -4.77 -24.68 6.87
N LEU A 271 -4.37 -23.55 7.45
CA LEU A 271 -5.00 -22.25 7.27
C LEU A 271 -3.96 -21.20 6.88
N ALA A 272 -4.35 -20.27 6.01
CA ALA A 272 -3.58 -19.06 5.71
C ALA A 272 -4.51 -17.87 5.48
N PHE A 273 -4.24 -16.75 6.17
CA PHE A 273 -4.93 -15.48 5.93
C PHE A 273 -4.33 -14.76 4.71
N SER A 274 -5.18 -14.08 3.94
CA SER A 274 -4.68 -13.08 3.01
C SER A 274 -4.13 -11.85 3.76
N PRO A 275 -3.19 -11.08 3.17
CA PRO A 275 -2.53 -9.98 3.86
C PRO A 275 -3.46 -8.84 4.30
N ASP A 276 -4.51 -8.60 3.53
CA ASP A 276 -5.59 -7.64 3.82
C ASP A 276 -6.58 -8.16 4.88
N GLY A 277 -6.46 -9.42 5.31
CA GLY A 277 -7.36 -10.07 6.26
C GLY A 277 -8.77 -10.31 5.72
N SER A 278 -9.00 -10.13 4.42
CA SER A 278 -10.33 -10.27 3.81
C SER A 278 -10.69 -11.72 3.49
N ARG A 279 -9.69 -12.57 3.25
CA ARG A 279 -9.85 -13.95 2.80
C ARG A 279 -9.09 -14.91 3.68
N LEU A 280 -9.57 -16.14 3.72
CA LEU A 280 -8.92 -17.27 4.35
C LEU A 280 -8.83 -18.42 3.37
N ALA A 281 -7.63 -18.95 3.17
CA ALA A 281 -7.41 -20.21 2.47
C ALA A 281 -7.35 -21.35 3.48
N ALA A 282 -8.12 -22.41 3.24
CA ALA A 282 -8.18 -23.59 4.08
C ALA A 282 -7.92 -24.85 3.24
N VAL A 283 -7.02 -25.71 3.71
CA VAL A 283 -6.74 -27.01 3.07
C VAL A 283 -7.57 -28.09 3.73
N GLU A 284 -8.51 -28.64 2.97
CA GLU A 284 -9.36 -29.77 3.34
C GLU A 284 -8.74 -31.08 2.85
N ASP A 285 -8.68 -32.09 3.71
CA ASP A 285 -8.16 -33.45 3.40
C ASP A 285 -6.79 -33.46 2.73
N LYS A 286 -5.97 -32.46 3.07
CA LYS A 286 -4.63 -32.20 2.49
C LYS A 286 -4.57 -31.92 0.99
N GLN A 287 -5.68 -31.93 0.25
CA GLN A 287 -5.63 -31.87 -1.22
C GLN A 287 -6.53 -30.80 -1.83
N THR A 288 -7.53 -30.33 -1.08
CA THR A 288 -8.52 -29.40 -1.59
C THR A 288 -8.33 -28.06 -0.93
N ILE A 289 -8.07 -27.02 -1.72
CA ILE A 289 -7.93 -25.64 -1.21
C ILE A 289 -9.26 -24.92 -1.40
N LEU A 290 -9.84 -24.48 -0.28
CA LEU A 290 -11.06 -23.67 -0.24
C LEU A 290 -10.70 -22.24 0.14
N ILE A 291 -11.18 -21.28 -0.66
CA ILE A 291 -11.01 -19.85 -0.39
C ILE A 291 -12.32 -19.29 0.14
N TRP A 292 -12.25 -18.68 1.32
CA TRP A 292 -13.38 -18.12 2.04
C TRP A 292 -13.28 -16.60 2.08
N ASP A 293 -14.42 -15.93 1.90
CA ASP A 293 -14.56 -14.53 2.24
C ASP A 293 -14.97 -14.41 3.70
N LEU A 294 -14.24 -13.58 4.44
CA LEU A 294 -14.53 -13.33 5.83
C LEU A 294 -15.61 -12.25 6.00
N PHE A 295 -16.01 -11.51 4.98
CA PHE A 295 -17.04 -10.48 5.07
C PHE A 295 -18.45 -10.97 4.71
N GLY A 296 -18.61 -11.83 3.70
CA GLY A 296 -19.91 -12.27 3.15
C GLY A 296 -20.51 -13.58 3.67
N LYS A 297 -19.88 -14.29 4.62
CA LYS A 297 -20.29 -15.64 5.10
C LYS A 297 -20.52 -16.67 3.97
N SER A 298 -19.60 -16.76 3.02
CA SER A 298 -19.69 -17.81 1.99
C SER A 298 -18.32 -18.25 1.50
N GLN A 299 -18.22 -19.55 1.17
CA GLN A 299 -17.14 -20.07 0.36
C GLN A 299 -17.14 -19.31 -0.97
N LEU A 300 -16.04 -18.62 -1.28
CA LEU A 300 -15.91 -17.92 -2.56
C LEU A 300 -15.71 -18.91 -3.69
N ARG A 301 -14.80 -19.87 -3.48
CA ARG A 301 -14.43 -20.86 -4.50
C ARG A 301 -13.58 -22.00 -3.94
N GLN A 302 -13.59 -23.10 -4.68
CA GLN A 302 -12.72 -24.26 -4.50
C GLN A 302 -11.72 -24.28 -5.67
N LEU A 303 -10.43 -24.43 -5.35
CA LEU A 303 -9.41 -24.64 -6.36
C LEU A 303 -9.42 -26.10 -6.84
N PRO A 304 -8.90 -26.38 -8.05
CA PRO A 304 -8.72 -27.75 -8.52
C PRO A 304 -8.01 -28.60 -7.47
N ARG A 305 -8.53 -29.81 -7.22
CA ARG A 305 -7.94 -30.74 -6.25
C ARG A 305 -6.54 -31.13 -6.70
N GLU A 306 -5.57 -30.99 -5.80
CA GLU A 306 -4.20 -31.41 -6.04
C GLU A 306 -4.05 -32.93 -5.90
N GLN A 307 -3.08 -33.50 -6.62
CA GLN A 307 -2.85 -34.95 -6.64
C GLN A 307 -2.07 -35.44 -5.41
N ASP A 308 -1.23 -34.59 -4.84
CA ASP A 308 -0.39 -34.88 -3.68
C ASP A 308 -0.90 -34.18 -2.41
N ASP A 309 -0.50 -34.69 -1.25
CA ASP A 309 -0.72 -34.03 0.03
C ASP A 309 -0.01 -32.67 0.06
N ILE A 310 -0.78 -31.61 0.25
CA ILE A 310 -0.32 -30.25 0.50
C ILE A 310 0.27 -30.19 1.91
N VAL A 311 1.54 -29.81 1.98
CA VAL A 311 2.37 -29.71 3.18
C VAL A 311 2.74 -28.26 3.51
N GLY A 312 2.40 -27.31 2.65
CA GLY A 312 2.57 -25.88 2.91
C GLY A 312 1.63 -24.99 2.11
N LEU A 313 1.25 -23.85 2.68
CA LEU A 313 0.31 -22.89 2.12
C LEU A 313 0.69 -21.47 2.52
N ALA A 314 0.83 -20.56 1.55
CA ALA A 314 1.19 -19.17 1.82
C ALA A 314 0.58 -18.20 0.80
N PHE A 315 0.11 -17.04 1.28
CA PHE A 315 -0.19 -15.90 0.39
C PHE A 315 1.07 -15.06 0.15
N SER A 316 1.18 -14.47 -1.04
CA SER A 316 2.12 -13.37 -1.27
C SER A 316 1.72 -12.15 -0.43
N ALA A 317 2.67 -11.27 -0.11
CA ALA A 317 2.44 -10.11 0.76
C ALA A 317 1.52 -9.05 0.13
N ASP A 318 1.46 -8.98 -1.21
CA ASP A 318 0.45 -8.18 -1.94
C ASP A 318 -0.92 -8.86 -2.04
N GLY A 319 -1.01 -10.13 -1.61
CA GLY A 319 -2.22 -10.93 -1.66
C GLY A 319 -2.66 -11.28 -3.09
N ALA A 320 -1.81 -11.14 -4.10
CA ALA A 320 -2.11 -11.47 -5.50
C ALA A 320 -1.97 -12.97 -5.81
N LEU A 321 -1.10 -13.67 -5.08
CA LEU A 321 -0.82 -15.09 -5.24
C LEU A 321 -1.21 -15.89 -4.00
N LEU A 322 -1.62 -17.13 -4.22
CA LEU A 322 -1.64 -18.19 -3.21
C LEU A 322 -0.71 -19.30 -3.69
N VAL A 323 0.22 -19.73 -2.84
CA VAL A 323 1.17 -20.80 -3.11
C VAL A 323 0.78 -22.00 -2.28
N SER A 324 0.67 -23.16 -2.91
CA SER A 324 0.54 -24.46 -2.25
C SER A 324 1.74 -25.33 -2.61
N ALA A 325 2.33 -25.96 -1.60
CA ALA A 325 3.41 -26.91 -1.79
C ALA A 325 2.89 -28.31 -1.45
N GLY A 326 2.87 -29.20 -2.43
CA GLY A 326 2.68 -30.63 -2.29
C GLY A 326 3.99 -31.39 -2.51
N LYS A 327 4.01 -32.68 -2.16
CA LYS A 327 5.25 -33.50 -2.15
C LYS A 327 6.09 -33.46 -3.42
N LYS A 328 5.49 -33.31 -4.59
CA LYS A 328 6.22 -33.30 -5.87
C LYS A 328 6.04 -32.02 -6.67
N ARG A 329 5.24 -31.09 -6.15
CA ARG A 329 4.74 -29.97 -6.92
C ARG A 329 4.41 -28.78 -6.02
N THR A 330 4.95 -27.62 -6.35
CA THR A 330 4.55 -26.34 -5.75
C THR A 330 3.76 -25.53 -6.76
N ALA A 331 2.46 -25.35 -6.53
CA ALA A 331 1.54 -24.65 -7.43
C ALA A 331 1.33 -23.19 -6.99
N PHE A 332 1.21 -22.32 -7.99
CA PHE A 332 0.98 -20.89 -7.84
C PHE A 332 -0.39 -20.55 -8.42
N TRP A 333 -1.27 -20.07 -7.55
CA TRP A 333 -2.64 -19.76 -7.88
C TRP A 333 -2.85 -18.26 -7.90
N SER A 334 -3.67 -17.80 -8.83
CA SER A 334 -4.21 -16.45 -8.73
C SER A 334 -5.12 -16.35 -7.52
N SER A 335 -4.87 -15.40 -6.62
CA SER A 335 -5.74 -15.17 -5.47
C SER A 335 -7.12 -14.62 -5.88
N ARG A 336 -7.30 -14.19 -7.14
CA ARG A 336 -8.52 -13.57 -7.66
C ARG A 336 -9.33 -14.50 -8.57
N SER A 337 -8.80 -15.65 -8.97
CA SER A 337 -9.49 -16.60 -9.86
C SER A 337 -9.24 -18.06 -9.44
N ASN A 338 -9.77 -19.03 -10.20
CA ASN A 338 -9.48 -20.46 -10.03
C ASN A 338 -8.32 -20.93 -10.92
N ARG A 339 -7.57 -19.98 -11.50
CA ARG A 339 -6.51 -20.27 -12.45
C ARG A 339 -5.22 -20.61 -11.71
N GLU A 340 -4.67 -21.78 -12.03
CA GLU A 340 -3.26 -22.07 -11.79
C GLU A 340 -2.44 -21.23 -12.78
N LEU A 341 -1.53 -20.43 -12.23
CA LEU A 341 -0.67 -19.54 -13.01
C LEU A 341 0.62 -20.27 -13.41
N TYR A 342 1.14 -21.09 -12.50
CA TYR A 342 2.36 -21.84 -12.69
C TYR A 342 2.46 -22.98 -11.67
N ALA A 343 3.31 -23.97 -11.95
CA ALA A 343 3.74 -24.93 -10.94
C ALA A 343 5.20 -25.33 -11.14
N ILE A 344 5.94 -25.40 -10.05
CA ILE A 344 7.27 -25.99 -10.00
C ILE A 344 7.10 -27.48 -9.74
N SER A 345 7.64 -28.32 -10.62
CA SER A 345 7.72 -29.77 -10.41
C SER A 345 9.20 -30.16 -10.35
N ASP A 346 9.78 -30.13 -9.16
CA ASP A 346 11.15 -30.58 -8.94
C ASP A 346 11.13 -32.00 -8.36
N GLU A 347 11.55 -32.99 -9.16
CA GLU A 347 11.61 -34.38 -8.71
C GLU A 347 12.66 -34.62 -7.62
N LYS A 348 13.57 -33.67 -7.36
CA LYS A 348 14.66 -33.80 -6.39
C LYS A 348 14.35 -33.16 -5.04
N ASN A 349 13.36 -32.28 -4.97
CA ASN A 349 13.00 -31.55 -3.76
C ASN A 349 11.56 -31.90 -3.37
N GLU A 350 11.40 -32.76 -2.35
CA GLU A 350 10.12 -32.94 -1.69
C GLU A 350 9.95 -31.84 -0.63
N PRO A 351 9.17 -30.77 -0.90
CA PRO A 351 9.06 -29.65 0.01
C PRO A 351 8.38 -30.10 1.30
N LEU A 352 8.82 -29.55 2.43
CA LEU A 352 8.20 -29.73 3.74
C LEU A 352 7.84 -28.37 4.38
N ALA A 353 8.41 -27.28 3.86
CA ALA A 353 8.08 -25.92 4.25
C ALA A 353 8.13 -24.98 3.04
N VAL A 354 7.21 -24.03 3.00
CA VAL A 354 7.15 -22.97 1.98
C VAL A 354 6.74 -21.65 2.62
N GLN A 355 7.33 -20.55 2.18
CA GLN A 355 6.93 -19.22 2.63
C GLN A 355 7.26 -18.13 1.61
N CYS A 356 6.33 -17.20 1.39
CA CYS A 356 6.57 -16.02 0.59
C CYS A 356 7.32 -14.94 1.39
N SER A 357 8.19 -14.20 0.71
CA SER A 357 8.88 -13.06 1.30
C SER A 357 7.90 -11.90 1.56
N PRO A 358 8.09 -11.10 2.64
CA PRO A 358 7.21 -9.97 2.96
C PRO A 358 7.26 -8.82 1.94
N ASP A 359 8.31 -8.75 1.12
CA ASP A 359 8.56 -7.72 0.11
C ASP A 359 8.14 -8.14 -1.32
N ASN A 360 7.52 -9.33 -1.46
CA ASN A 360 7.10 -9.92 -2.75
C ASN A 360 8.23 -10.20 -3.75
N THR A 361 9.50 -10.19 -3.32
CA THR A 361 10.64 -10.44 -4.20
C THR A 361 10.92 -11.93 -4.39
N GLY A 362 10.59 -12.79 -3.42
CA GLY A 362 10.93 -14.21 -3.51
C GLY A 362 10.09 -15.17 -2.68
N LEU A 363 10.32 -16.45 -2.91
CA LEU A 363 9.70 -17.58 -2.25
C LEU A 363 10.79 -18.52 -1.74
N ALA A 364 10.73 -18.91 -0.46
CA ALA A 364 11.58 -19.95 0.08
C ALA A 364 10.84 -21.29 0.09
N ILE A 365 11.49 -22.32 -0.46
CA ILE A 365 11.06 -23.71 -0.42
C ILE A 365 12.17 -24.52 0.24
N ALA A 366 11.84 -25.38 1.19
CA ALA A 366 12.80 -26.27 1.80
C ALA A 366 12.16 -27.62 2.14
N GLY A 367 12.96 -28.68 2.12
CA GLY A 367 12.43 -30.02 2.17
C GLY A 367 13.45 -31.11 2.49
N GLU A 368 13.29 -32.26 1.84
CA GLU A 368 14.10 -33.46 2.10
C GLU A 368 15.55 -33.37 1.62
N ASP A 369 15.82 -32.49 0.66
CA ASP A 369 17.15 -32.26 0.07
C ASP A 369 18.12 -31.46 0.96
N LYS A 370 17.64 -31.05 2.15
CA LYS A 370 18.42 -30.37 3.20
C LYS A 370 18.85 -28.96 2.81
N GLN A 371 18.27 -28.40 1.75
CA GLN A 371 18.62 -27.10 1.22
C GLN A 371 17.40 -26.17 1.22
N VAL A 372 17.68 -24.87 1.27
CA VAL A 372 16.65 -23.85 1.11
C VAL A 372 16.79 -23.24 -0.29
N HIS A 373 15.77 -23.40 -1.10
CA HIS A 373 15.71 -22.92 -2.48
C HIS A 373 14.94 -21.60 -2.51
N LEU A 374 15.60 -20.54 -2.98
CA LEU A 374 15.00 -19.21 -3.12
C LEU A 374 14.60 -18.98 -4.58
N TRP A 375 13.30 -18.80 -4.79
CA TRP A 375 12.69 -18.59 -6.10
C TRP A 375 12.25 -17.14 -6.27
N ASN A 376 12.30 -16.63 -7.50
CA ASN A 376 11.89 -15.28 -7.84
C ASN A 376 10.36 -15.18 -8.05
N LEU A 377 9.67 -14.25 -7.38
CA LEU A 377 8.20 -14.09 -7.45
C LEU A 377 7.66 -13.01 -8.44
N PRO A 378 8.31 -11.86 -8.68
CA PRO A 378 7.80 -10.78 -9.54
C PRO A 378 7.33 -11.20 -10.93
N GLY A 379 7.98 -12.19 -11.55
CA GLY A 379 7.55 -12.75 -12.84
C GLY A 379 6.17 -13.43 -12.77
N ILE A 380 5.91 -14.16 -11.68
CA ILE A 380 4.62 -14.83 -11.42
C ILE A 380 3.55 -13.82 -10.99
N ILE A 381 3.94 -12.83 -10.18
CA ILE A 381 3.03 -11.76 -9.75
C ILE A 381 2.56 -10.94 -10.94
N SER A 382 3.44 -10.64 -11.90
CA SER A 382 3.08 -9.94 -13.13
C SER A 382 2.04 -10.71 -13.97
N LEU A 383 2.12 -12.05 -13.99
CA LEU A 383 1.12 -12.92 -14.62
C LEU A 383 -0.22 -12.94 -13.85
N ALA A 384 -0.19 -12.78 -12.53
CA ALA A 384 -1.40 -12.64 -11.72
C ALA A 384 -2.08 -11.27 -11.93
N ALA A 385 -1.28 -10.22 -12.10
CA ALA A 385 -1.74 -8.85 -12.29
C ALA A 385 -2.39 -8.63 -13.67
N SER A 386 -1.84 -9.23 -14.73
CA SER A 386 -2.44 -9.15 -16.08
C SER A 386 -3.82 -9.81 -16.14
N GLY A 387 -4.04 -10.89 -15.39
CA GLY A 387 -5.37 -11.50 -15.23
C GLY A 387 -6.38 -10.65 -14.43
N GLY A 388 -5.91 -9.70 -13.60
CA GLY A 388 -6.75 -8.85 -12.75
C GLY A 388 -7.55 -7.80 -13.52
N ALA A 389 -6.95 -7.16 -14.52
CA ALA A 389 -7.62 -6.16 -15.37
C ALA A 389 -8.74 -6.79 -16.23
N HIS A 390 -8.57 -8.04 -16.66
CA HIS A 390 -9.59 -8.81 -17.36
C HIS A 390 -10.76 -9.20 -16.43
N GLY A 391 -10.46 -9.52 -15.17
CA GLY A 391 -11.46 -9.79 -14.14
C GLY A 391 -12.36 -8.58 -13.84
N ASP A 392 -11.80 -7.38 -13.82
CA ASP A 392 -12.59 -6.16 -13.57
C ASP A 392 -13.45 -5.76 -14.78
N ALA A 393 -12.97 -5.98 -16.01
CA ALA A 393 -13.78 -5.80 -17.22
C ALA A 393 -14.97 -6.79 -17.30
N LEU A 394 -14.77 -8.04 -16.88
CA LEU A 394 -15.85 -9.04 -16.81
C LEU A 394 -16.84 -8.72 -15.68
N LYS A 395 -16.37 -8.20 -14.54
CA LYS A 395 -17.23 -7.72 -13.44
C LYS A 395 -18.12 -6.55 -13.87
N THR A 396 -17.62 -5.62 -14.69
CA THR A 396 -18.44 -4.51 -15.21
C THR A 396 -19.61 -5.02 -16.06
N VAL A 397 -19.39 -6.07 -16.87
CA VAL A 397 -20.46 -6.71 -17.66
C VAL A 397 -21.47 -7.43 -16.76
N ASP A 398 -20.99 -8.09 -15.69
CA ASP A 398 -21.84 -8.75 -14.70
C ASP A 398 -22.66 -7.72 -13.87
N GLN A 399 -22.07 -6.56 -13.53
CA GLN A 399 -22.74 -5.46 -12.82
C GLN A 399 -23.82 -4.79 -13.68
N GLU A 400 -23.52 -4.50 -14.95
CA GLU A 400 -24.48 -3.92 -15.91
C GLU A 400 -25.70 -4.85 -16.10
N ARG A 401 -25.48 -6.17 -16.12
CA ARG A 401 -26.55 -7.18 -16.16
C ARG A 401 -27.45 -7.08 -14.92
N ASP A 402 -26.84 -7.03 -13.74
CA ASP A 402 -27.58 -7.09 -12.47
C ASP A 402 -28.39 -5.81 -12.24
N GLU A 403 -27.86 -4.65 -12.63
CA GLU A 403 -28.59 -3.37 -12.60
C GLU A 403 -29.79 -3.37 -13.56
N ARG A 404 -29.63 -3.86 -14.80
CA ARG A 404 -30.72 -4.00 -15.77
C ARG A 404 -31.79 -4.99 -15.33
N ILE A 405 -31.41 -6.12 -14.72
CA ILE A 405 -32.38 -7.08 -14.18
C ILE A 405 -33.15 -6.47 -13.01
N LYS A 406 -32.48 -5.71 -12.15
CA LYS A 406 -33.12 -5.04 -11.00
C LYS A 406 -34.16 -4.00 -11.48
N ALA A 407 -33.88 -3.28 -12.55
CA ALA A 407 -34.79 -2.28 -13.13
C ALA A 407 -36.09 -2.87 -13.74
N LEU A 408 -36.14 -4.17 -14.02
CA LEU A 408 -37.32 -4.83 -14.60
C LEU A 408 -38.42 -5.15 -13.58
N TYR A 409 -38.11 -5.21 -12.28
CA TYR A 409 -39.08 -5.63 -11.27
C TYR A 409 -39.80 -4.43 -10.65
N PRO A 410 -41.11 -4.27 -10.89
CA PRO A 410 -41.83 -3.11 -10.41
C PRO A 410 -42.23 -3.29 -8.93
N GLN A 411 -42.37 -2.18 -8.20
CA GLN A 411 -42.69 -2.21 -6.76
C GLN A 411 -44.15 -2.58 -6.55
N LYS A 412 -44.44 -3.49 -5.61
CA LYS A 412 -45.81 -3.99 -5.37
C LYS A 412 -46.76 -2.87 -4.93
N SER A 413 -46.25 -1.79 -4.34
CA SER A 413 -47.01 -0.61 -3.91
C SER A 413 -47.51 0.27 -5.06
N GLU A 414 -47.03 0.06 -6.29
CA GLU A 414 -47.40 0.87 -7.46
C GLU A 414 -48.64 0.34 -8.22
N PHE A 415 -49.25 -0.76 -7.77
CA PHE A 415 -50.38 -1.40 -8.46
C PHE A 415 -51.60 -1.55 -7.55
N GLU A 416 -52.75 -1.07 -8.02
CA GLU A 416 -54.04 -1.20 -7.32
C GLU A 416 -54.63 -2.62 -7.43
N ASN A 417 -54.24 -3.40 -8.47
CA ASN A 417 -54.80 -4.72 -8.76
C ASN A 417 -53.73 -5.84 -8.74
N SER A 418 -54.01 -6.90 -7.97
CA SER A 418 -53.10 -8.06 -7.81
C SER A 418 -52.91 -8.90 -9.09
N ARG A 419 -53.87 -8.89 -10.03
CA ARG A 419 -53.74 -9.61 -11.31
C ARG A 419 -52.76 -8.92 -12.27
N GLU A 420 -52.81 -7.60 -12.33
CA GLU A 420 -51.95 -6.79 -13.20
C GLU A 420 -50.48 -6.86 -12.75
N TYR A 421 -50.26 -6.82 -11.44
CA TYR A 421 -48.93 -7.06 -10.85
C TYR A 421 -48.38 -8.45 -11.20
N ALA A 422 -49.22 -9.50 -11.13
CA ALA A 422 -48.80 -10.86 -11.46
C ALA A 422 -48.43 -11.03 -12.94
N GLU A 423 -49.13 -10.36 -13.84
CA GLU A 423 -48.84 -10.37 -15.28
C GLU A 423 -47.55 -9.61 -15.61
N ARG A 424 -47.35 -8.42 -15.04
CA ARG A 424 -46.11 -7.64 -15.15
C ARG A 424 -44.90 -8.38 -14.58
N LEU A 425 -45.07 -9.05 -13.44
CA LEU A 425 -44.02 -9.87 -12.82
C LEU A 425 -43.65 -11.07 -13.69
N ARG A 426 -44.62 -11.68 -14.38
CA ARG A 426 -44.37 -12.78 -15.33
C ARG A 426 -43.59 -12.29 -16.55
N LEU A 427 -43.94 -11.11 -17.09
CA LEU A 427 -43.22 -10.49 -18.20
C LEU A 427 -41.77 -10.17 -17.81
N ALA A 428 -41.58 -9.50 -16.65
CA ALA A 428 -40.27 -9.15 -16.10
C ALA A 428 -39.38 -10.38 -15.85
N LYS A 429 -39.94 -11.51 -15.39
CA LYS A 429 -39.20 -12.77 -15.24
C LYS A 429 -38.74 -13.33 -16.58
N SER A 430 -39.56 -13.26 -17.62
CA SER A 430 -39.19 -13.72 -18.98
C SER A 430 -38.11 -12.85 -19.60
N GLU A 431 -38.20 -11.54 -19.40
CA GLU A 431 -37.27 -10.54 -19.92
C GLU A 431 -35.92 -10.60 -19.18
N ALA A 432 -35.94 -10.83 -17.87
CA ALA A 432 -34.75 -11.11 -17.07
C ALA A 432 -34.05 -12.43 -17.48
N GLN A 433 -34.79 -13.43 -18.00
CA GLN A 433 -34.17 -14.64 -18.55
C GLN A 433 -33.53 -14.38 -19.92
N ALA A 434 -34.14 -13.53 -20.76
CA ALA A 434 -33.57 -13.13 -22.04
C ALA A 434 -32.27 -12.33 -21.86
N LEU A 435 -32.27 -11.34 -20.96
CA LEU A 435 -31.07 -10.55 -20.62
C LEU A 435 -29.93 -11.43 -20.08
N ARG A 436 -30.23 -12.42 -19.23
CA ARG A 436 -29.19 -13.36 -18.74
C ARG A 436 -28.52 -14.13 -19.87
N ARG A 437 -29.29 -14.55 -20.89
CA ARG A 437 -28.73 -15.26 -22.05
C ARG A 437 -27.90 -14.33 -22.94
N GLU A 438 -28.37 -13.11 -23.17
CA GLU A 438 -27.65 -12.09 -23.94
C GLU A 438 -26.31 -11.73 -23.31
N TYR A 439 -26.29 -11.42 -22.01
CA TYR A 439 -25.07 -11.06 -21.30
C TYR A 439 -24.11 -12.23 -21.13
N ALA A 440 -24.59 -13.47 -21.09
CA ALA A 440 -23.73 -14.65 -21.12
C ALA A 440 -22.93 -14.75 -22.44
N VAL A 441 -23.58 -14.47 -23.57
CA VAL A 441 -22.92 -14.43 -24.90
C VAL A 441 -21.92 -13.27 -24.97
N ARG A 442 -22.31 -12.07 -24.51
CA ARG A 442 -21.44 -10.88 -24.49
C ARG A 442 -20.20 -11.10 -23.62
N ARG A 443 -20.38 -11.70 -22.45
CA ARG A 443 -19.29 -12.05 -21.52
C ARG A 443 -18.34 -13.08 -22.13
N SER A 444 -18.87 -14.08 -22.83
CA SER A 444 -18.04 -15.09 -23.53
C SER A 444 -17.23 -14.47 -24.67
N ALA A 445 -17.83 -13.58 -25.47
CA ALA A 445 -17.14 -12.92 -26.58
C ALA A 445 -16.01 -12.00 -26.08
N LEU A 446 -16.26 -11.24 -25.01
CA LEU A 446 -15.24 -10.40 -24.38
C LEU A 446 -14.09 -11.24 -23.81
N ALA A 447 -14.37 -12.38 -23.17
CA ALA A 447 -13.32 -13.28 -22.69
C ALA A 447 -12.40 -13.76 -23.83
N THR A 448 -12.97 -14.15 -24.97
CA THR A 448 -12.19 -14.58 -26.14
C THR A 448 -11.38 -13.44 -26.77
N GLU A 449 -11.91 -12.21 -26.82
CA GLU A 449 -11.18 -11.04 -27.34
C GLU A 449 -9.99 -10.68 -26.43
N LEU A 450 -10.18 -10.73 -25.12
CA LEU A 450 -9.14 -10.47 -24.14
C LEU A 450 -8.02 -11.53 -24.23
N GLU A 451 -8.36 -12.81 -24.42
CA GLU A 451 -7.39 -13.89 -24.69
C GLU A 451 -6.57 -13.63 -25.96
N GLN A 452 -7.20 -13.17 -27.05
CA GLN A 452 -6.52 -12.85 -28.31
C GLN A 452 -5.60 -11.62 -28.20
N GLN A 453 -5.99 -10.61 -27.42
CA GLN A 453 -5.14 -9.46 -27.13
C GLN A 453 -3.94 -9.86 -26.26
N GLU A 454 -4.14 -10.76 -25.30
CA GLU A 454 -3.08 -11.31 -24.47
C GLU A 454 -2.06 -12.10 -25.32
N GLU A 455 -2.53 -12.94 -26.25
CA GLU A 455 -1.65 -13.63 -27.22
C GLU A 455 -0.88 -12.69 -28.13
N LYS A 456 -1.44 -11.54 -28.48
CA LYS A 456 -0.78 -10.53 -29.32
C LYS A 456 0.31 -9.77 -28.56
N MET A 457 0.10 -9.48 -27.28
CA MET A 457 1.11 -8.83 -26.41
C MET A 457 2.26 -9.77 -26.05
N LYS A 458 2.00 -11.07 -25.90
CA LYS A 458 3.02 -12.14 -25.71
C LYS A 458 4.01 -12.26 -26.88
N ARG A 459 3.85 -11.52 -27.98
CA ARG A 459 4.75 -11.62 -29.15
C ARG A 459 5.85 -10.56 -29.19
N GLN A 460 5.92 -9.60 -28.26
CA GLN A 460 6.72 -8.40 -28.50
C GLN A 460 8.07 -8.26 -27.76
N TYR A 461 8.21 -8.41 -26.43
CA TYR A 461 9.54 -8.27 -25.77
C TYR A 461 9.60 -8.97 -24.40
N TYR A 462 10.71 -9.63 -24.09
CA TYR A 462 10.89 -10.35 -22.80
C TYR A 462 12.24 -10.01 -22.12
N PRO A 463 12.28 -9.70 -20.82
CA PRO A 463 13.52 -9.52 -20.07
C PRO A 463 14.25 -10.85 -19.87
N PHE A 464 15.57 -10.84 -20.10
CA PHE A 464 16.36 -12.07 -20.19
C PHE A 464 17.76 -11.88 -19.61
N ARG A 465 18.19 -12.84 -18.75
CA ARG A 465 19.51 -12.85 -18.11
C ARG A 465 20.15 -14.23 -18.31
N ALA A 466 21.29 -14.28 -19.00
CA ALA A 466 21.98 -15.55 -19.24
C ALA A 466 23.51 -15.41 -19.29
N THR A 467 24.18 -16.50 -18.92
CA THR A 467 25.64 -16.69 -19.04
C THR A 467 25.91 -17.69 -20.15
N GLY A 468 26.88 -17.42 -21.03
CA GLY A 468 27.24 -18.36 -22.09
C GLY A 468 28.52 -17.96 -22.82
N ASP A 469 29.09 -18.91 -23.57
CA ASP A 469 30.32 -18.68 -24.33
C ASP A 469 30.03 -17.87 -25.60
N LEU A 470 30.81 -16.80 -25.81
CA LEU A 470 30.86 -16.12 -27.11
C LEU A 470 31.48 -17.05 -28.16
N GLY A 471 30.78 -17.26 -29.27
CA GLY A 471 31.29 -17.99 -30.43
C GLY A 471 32.31 -17.18 -31.23
N ARG A 472 32.51 -17.52 -32.51
CA ARG A 472 33.49 -16.81 -33.36
C ARG A 472 32.97 -15.42 -33.73
N TYR A 473 33.87 -14.43 -33.69
CA TYR A 473 33.58 -13.08 -34.20
C TYR A 473 33.60 -13.07 -35.73
N ASP A 474 32.50 -12.60 -36.32
CA ASP A 474 32.38 -12.31 -37.76
C ASP A 474 32.80 -10.86 -37.99
N ALA A 475 33.97 -10.68 -38.60
CA ALA A 475 34.58 -9.38 -38.82
C ALA A 475 33.84 -8.54 -39.87
N ASP A 476 33.17 -9.18 -40.84
CA ASP A 476 32.46 -8.49 -41.92
C ASP A 476 31.10 -7.96 -41.43
N ARG A 477 30.50 -8.64 -40.45
CA ARG A 477 29.20 -8.27 -39.87
C ARG A 477 29.28 -7.56 -38.52
N HIS A 478 30.48 -7.44 -37.96
CA HIS A 478 30.72 -6.87 -36.63
C HIS A 478 29.89 -7.53 -35.51
N VAL A 479 29.76 -8.87 -35.54
CA VAL A 479 28.97 -9.62 -34.54
C VAL A 479 29.72 -10.84 -34.00
N PHE A 480 29.47 -11.18 -32.75
CA PHE A 480 29.72 -12.52 -32.22
C PHE A 480 28.47 -13.38 -32.37
N HIS A 481 28.65 -14.64 -32.78
CA HIS A 481 27.58 -15.63 -32.73
C HIS A 481 27.52 -16.29 -31.35
N ALA A 482 26.34 -16.40 -30.76
CA ALA A 482 26.13 -17.15 -29.54
C ALA A 482 24.89 -18.04 -29.67
N THR A 483 24.75 -19.03 -28.80
CA THR A 483 23.58 -19.90 -28.76
C THR A 483 22.99 -19.88 -27.36
N LEU A 484 21.72 -19.49 -27.25
CA LEU A 484 20.99 -19.40 -25.99
C LEU A 484 19.86 -20.44 -26.02
N GLY A 485 19.96 -21.47 -25.19
CA GLY A 485 18.93 -22.53 -25.12
C GLY A 485 18.65 -23.22 -26.46
N GLY A 486 19.66 -23.32 -27.34
CA GLY A 486 19.52 -23.88 -28.69
C GLY A 486 19.11 -22.88 -29.79
N VAL A 487 18.82 -21.63 -29.42
CA VAL A 487 18.48 -20.57 -30.38
C VAL A 487 19.73 -19.75 -30.74
N PRO A 488 20.12 -19.68 -32.02
CA PRO A 488 21.24 -18.86 -32.46
C PRO A 488 20.89 -17.37 -32.36
N ILE A 489 21.77 -16.60 -31.71
CA ILE A 489 21.66 -15.16 -31.53
C ILE A 489 22.93 -14.45 -32.00
N SER A 490 22.79 -13.19 -32.42
CA SER A 490 23.91 -12.35 -32.88
C SER A 490 24.13 -11.19 -31.91
N ILE A 491 25.39 -10.96 -31.55
CA ILE A 491 25.80 -9.95 -30.55
C ILE A 491 26.69 -8.93 -31.24
N PRO A 492 26.18 -7.72 -31.56
CA PRO A 492 26.95 -6.70 -32.26
C PRO A 492 28.03 -6.10 -31.36
N VAL A 493 29.28 -6.18 -31.79
CA VAL A 493 30.46 -5.69 -31.04
C VAL A 493 31.40 -4.95 -31.99
N PRO A 494 31.83 -3.72 -31.68
CA PRO A 494 32.79 -2.98 -32.50
C PRO A 494 34.14 -3.70 -32.63
N GLN A 495 34.76 -3.62 -33.82
CA GLN A 495 35.99 -4.36 -34.14
C GLN A 495 37.17 -4.09 -33.18
N ARG A 496 37.26 -2.89 -32.62
CA ARG A 496 38.29 -2.53 -31.62
C ARG A 496 38.11 -3.26 -30.28
N MET A 497 36.89 -3.62 -29.91
CA MET A 497 36.56 -4.36 -28.68
C MET A 497 36.55 -5.88 -28.88
N ALA A 498 36.42 -6.35 -30.12
CA ALA A 498 36.28 -7.76 -30.44
C ALA A 498 37.50 -8.60 -30.02
N GLN A 499 38.73 -8.08 -30.14
CA GLN A 499 39.94 -8.80 -29.72
C GLN A 499 40.03 -8.95 -28.19
N GLU A 500 39.65 -7.92 -27.43
CA GLU A 500 39.68 -7.94 -25.97
C GLU A 500 38.59 -8.86 -25.39
N LEU A 501 37.38 -8.80 -25.95
CA LEU A 501 36.25 -9.64 -25.53
C LEU A 501 36.44 -11.11 -25.94
N ALA A 502 37.06 -11.40 -27.09
CA ALA A 502 37.37 -12.76 -27.51
C ALA A 502 38.38 -13.45 -26.57
N ALA A 503 39.34 -12.70 -26.02
CA ALA A 503 40.34 -13.22 -25.08
C ALA A 503 39.74 -13.55 -23.70
N ARG A 504 38.56 -12.99 -23.36
CA ARG A 504 37.88 -13.15 -22.06
C ARG A 504 36.50 -13.81 -22.20
N ARG A 505 36.27 -14.54 -23.29
CA ARG A 505 34.96 -15.12 -23.65
C ARG A 505 34.29 -15.96 -22.55
N GLU A 506 35.08 -16.63 -21.71
CA GLU A 506 34.61 -17.55 -20.66
C GLU A 506 34.19 -16.82 -19.37
N SER A 507 34.53 -15.53 -19.22
CA SER A 507 34.16 -14.72 -18.04
C SER A 507 33.00 -13.76 -18.30
N LEU A 508 32.44 -13.73 -19.51
CA LEU A 508 31.43 -12.76 -19.93
C LEU A 508 29.98 -13.24 -19.69
N GLN A 509 29.12 -12.32 -19.24
CA GLN A 509 27.70 -12.54 -18.97
C GLN A 509 26.83 -11.55 -19.77
N PHE A 510 25.75 -12.01 -20.39
CA PHE A 510 24.85 -11.16 -21.18
C PHE A 510 23.58 -10.82 -20.41
N ASN A 511 23.17 -9.55 -20.44
CA ASN A 511 21.90 -9.07 -19.90
C ASN A 511 21.16 -8.27 -20.98
N GLY A 512 19.85 -8.43 -21.16
CA GLY A 512 19.08 -7.58 -22.09
C GLY A 512 17.65 -8.04 -22.31
N LEU A 513 16.94 -7.41 -23.26
CA LEU A 513 15.60 -7.80 -23.67
C LEU A 513 15.71 -8.70 -24.92
N LEU A 514 15.18 -9.92 -24.87
CA LEU A 514 15.14 -10.82 -26.03
C LEU A 514 13.89 -10.54 -26.86
N ARG A 515 14.10 -10.22 -28.14
CA ARG A 515 13.05 -10.04 -29.14
C ARG A 515 13.13 -11.19 -30.15
N TYR A 516 12.08 -12.01 -30.23
CA TYR A 516 12.02 -13.06 -31.25
C TYR A 516 11.58 -12.49 -32.60
N HIS A 517 12.27 -12.88 -33.67
CA HIS A 517 11.82 -12.64 -35.05
C HIS A 517 10.98 -13.83 -35.54
N ASP A 518 11.36 -15.05 -35.15
CA ASP A 518 10.64 -16.32 -35.37
C ASP A 518 11.04 -17.39 -34.31
N PRO A 519 10.43 -18.59 -34.27
CA PRO A 519 10.73 -19.63 -33.27
C PRO A 519 12.17 -20.17 -33.26
N GLN A 520 12.97 -19.87 -34.29
CA GLN A 520 14.35 -20.33 -34.45
C GLN A 520 15.36 -19.17 -34.46
N ARG A 521 14.91 -17.91 -34.42
CA ARG A 521 15.78 -16.72 -34.50
C ARG A 521 15.29 -15.59 -33.60
N GLY A 522 16.19 -15.09 -32.76
CA GLY A 522 15.96 -13.93 -31.89
C GLY A 522 17.12 -12.94 -31.91
N GLU A 523 16.84 -11.72 -31.46
CA GLU A 523 17.79 -10.61 -31.32
C GLU A 523 17.71 -10.05 -29.90
N LEU A 524 18.87 -9.77 -29.29
CA LEU A 524 18.94 -9.04 -28.03
C LEU A 524 18.90 -7.52 -28.29
N VAL A 525 17.97 -6.82 -27.63
CA VAL A 525 17.86 -5.36 -27.62
C VAL A 525 18.11 -4.83 -26.21
N ASN A 526 18.64 -3.60 -26.10
CA ASN A 526 19.12 -3.03 -24.82
C ASN A 526 20.08 -3.99 -24.06
N GLY A 527 21.04 -4.59 -24.76
CA GLY A 527 21.95 -5.60 -24.22
C GLY A 527 23.15 -4.98 -23.47
N THR A 528 23.67 -5.68 -22.46
CA THR A 528 24.93 -5.35 -21.78
C THR A 528 25.72 -6.63 -21.50
N LEU A 529 26.98 -6.61 -21.91
CA LEU A 529 27.98 -7.64 -21.65
C LEU A 529 28.72 -7.28 -20.36
N VAL A 530 28.78 -8.17 -19.38
CA VAL A 530 29.42 -7.95 -18.08
C VAL A 530 30.54 -8.97 -17.91
N ASP A 531 31.78 -8.50 -17.78
CA ASP A 531 32.92 -9.37 -17.44
C ASP A 531 32.91 -9.63 -15.94
N ARG A 532 32.74 -10.90 -15.54
CA ARG A 532 32.63 -11.30 -14.13
C ARG A 532 33.95 -11.16 -13.37
N VAL A 533 35.07 -11.10 -14.08
CA VAL A 533 36.41 -11.00 -13.47
C VAL A 533 36.82 -9.54 -13.30
N SER A 534 36.60 -8.70 -14.33
CA SER A 534 37.01 -7.29 -14.30
C SER A 534 35.89 -6.32 -13.87
N GLY A 535 34.63 -6.77 -13.87
CA GLY A 535 33.46 -5.93 -13.65
C GLY A 535 33.06 -5.05 -14.85
N GLY A 536 33.86 -5.04 -15.93
CA GLY A 536 33.62 -4.20 -17.11
C GLY A 536 32.25 -4.45 -17.75
N ARG A 537 31.53 -3.37 -18.07
CA ARG A 537 30.19 -3.42 -18.70
C ARG A 537 30.25 -2.82 -20.10
N PHE A 538 29.78 -3.58 -21.07
CA PHE A 538 29.83 -3.23 -22.49
C PHE A 538 28.40 -3.26 -23.06
N PRO A 539 27.72 -2.10 -23.21
CA PRO A 539 26.39 -2.05 -23.79
C PRO A 539 26.42 -2.40 -25.29
N PHE A 540 25.41 -3.13 -25.77
CA PHE A 540 25.28 -3.56 -27.16
C PHE A 540 23.81 -3.69 -27.59
N GLY A 541 23.57 -3.87 -28.90
CA GLY A 541 22.23 -4.02 -29.46
C GLY A 541 21.51 -2.69 -29.69
N ARG A 542 20.39 -2.73 -30.42
CA ARG A 542 19.59 -1.53 -30.72
C ARG A 542 18.92 -1.02 -29.45
N GLN A 543 19.15 0.25 -29.12
CA GLN A 543 18.51 0.92 -27.99
C GLN A 543 17.09 1.34 -28.36
N VAL A 544 16.07 0.79 -27.69
CA VAL A 544 14.65 1.11 -27.92
C VAL A 544 14.15 1.98 -26.77
N ALA A 545 13.78 3.23 -27.07
CA ALA A 545 13.27 4.19 -26.09
C ALA A 545 11.84 3.84 -25.65
N GLY A 546 11.55 3.98 -24.34
CA GLY A 546 10.20 3.80 -23.78
C GLY A 546 9.89 2.44 -23.16
N VAL A 547 10.84 1.50 -23.13
CA VAL A 547 10.75 0.24 -22.36
C VAL A 547 11.93 0.19 -21.41
N ALA A 548 11.73 0.66 -20.18
CA ALA A 548 12.76 0.60 -19.14
C ALA A 548 12.87 -0.84 -18.61
N LEU A 549 14.08 -1.42 -18.66
CA LEU A 549 14.41 -2.56 -17.81
C LEU A 549 14.32 -2.05 -16.37
N GLN A 550 13.36 -2.54 -15.58
CA GLN A 550 13.21 -2.21 -14.15
C GLN A 550 14.38 -2.69 -13.26
N THR A 551 15.56 -2.95 -13.83
CA THR A 551 16.77 -3.36 -13.11
C THR A 551 17.96 -2.43 -13.31
N GLU A 552 17.83 -1.33 -14.04
CA GLU A 552 18.92 -0.34 -14.12
C GLU A 552 18.84 0.66 -12.97
N SER A 553 19.31 0.20 -11.81
CA SER A 553 19.94 1.10 -10.85
C SER A 553 21.11 1.81 -11.55
N PRO A 554 21.25 3.14 -11.43
CA PRO A 554 22.48 3.86 -11.83
C PRO A 554 23.71 3.44 -11.01
N LEU A 555 23.54 2.58 -10.00
CA LEU A 555 24.49 2.24 -8.94
C LEU A 555 25.56 1.19 -9.28
N LEU A 556 25.78 0.83 -10.54
CA LEU A 556 26.82 -0.15 -10.90
C LEU A 556 27.58 0.26 -12.17
N GLN A 557 28.37 1.33 -12.05
CA GLN A 557 29.67 1.40 -12.70
C GLN A 557 30.72 0.91 -11.67
N PRO A 558 31.29 -0.29 -11.82
CA PRO A 558 32.43 -0.66 -11.00
C PRO A 558 33.64 0.17 -11.41
N ALA A 559 34.34 0.71 -10.42
CA ALA A 559 35.67 1.27 -10.60
C ALA A 559 36.60 0.17 -11.18
N LEU A 560 37.45 0.54 -12.13
CA LEU A 560 38.53 -0.32 -12.61
C LEU A 560 39.40 -0.77 -11.41
N PRO A 561 39.83 -2.04 -11.34
CA PRO A 561 40.80 -2.44 -10.33
C PRO A 561 42.16 -1.80 -10.66
N VAL A 562 42.58 -0.86 -9.82
CA VAL A 562 43.94 -0.32 -9.86
C VAL A 562 44.86 -1.33 -9.18
N VAL A 563 45.81 -1.86 -9.95
CA VAL A 563 46.96 -2.61 -9.43
C VAL A 563 47.71 -1.70 -8.46
N ALA A 564 47.85 -2.14 -7.22
CA ALA A 564 48.59 -1.42 -6.18
C ALA A 564 50.02 -1.12 -6.64
N SER A 565 50.26 0.12 -7.07
CA SER A 565 51.61 0.66 -7.18
C SER A 565 52.08 1.06 -5.78
N LYS A 566 53.33 0.75 -5.44
CA LYS A 566 53.95 1.11 -4.17
C LYS A 566 53.82 2.63 -3.94
N ARG A 567 52.93 3.05 -3.04
CA ARG A 567 52.75 4.46 -2.67
C ARG A 567 53.96 4.97 -1.87
N THR A 568 54.47 6.13 -2.25
CA THR A 568 55.64 6.79 -1.62
C THR A 568 55.27 7.77 -0.50
N ALA A 569 53.99 8.17 -0.38
CA ALA A 569 53.46 9.02 0.70
C ALA A 569 51.94 8.83 0.89
N ALA A 570 51.40 9.11 2.08
CA ALA A 570 49.98 8.93 2.42
C ALA A 570 49.14 10.19 2.14
N PRO A 571 47.90 10.07 1.60
CA PRO A 571 46.94 11.17 1.50
C PRO A 571 46.29 11.48 2.86
N ASN A 572 45.73 12.69 3.02
CA ASN A 572 44.93 13.08 4.18
C ASN A 572 43.67 13.83 3.72
N LEU A 573 42.51 13.17 3.76
CA LEU A 573 41.26 13.73 3.25
C LEU A 573 40.43 14.41 4.35
N GLU A 574 39.86 15.57 4.02
CA GLU A 574 39.04 16.38 4.91
C GLU A 574 37.82 16.90 4.14
N ILE A 575 36.62 16.85 4.74
CA ILE A 575 35.42 17.50 4.21
C ILE A 575 35.40 18.94 4.77
N VAL A 576 35.62 19.92 3.89
CA VAL A 576 35.79 21.34 4.27
C VAL A 576 34.43 22.03 4.48
N SER A 577 33.45 21.70 3.65
CA SER A 577 32.10 22.24 3.76
C SER A 577 31.07 21.32 3.13
N VAL A 578 29.84 21.40 3.65
CA VAL A 578 28.65 20.75 3.11
C VAL A 578 27.50 21.77 3.11
N THR A 579 26.72 21.87 2.04
CA THR A 579 25.60 22.82 1.94
C THR A 579 24.45 22.23 1.11
N LEU A 580 23.20 22.49 1.52
CA LEU A 580 22.02 22.17 0.72
C LEU A 580 21.83 23.26 -0.34
N VAL A 581 21.71 22.86 -1.60
CA VAL A 581 21.39 23.73 -2.72
C VAL A 581 19.99 23.34 -3.19
N GLU A 582 19.01 24.19 -2.93
CA GLU A 582 17.61 23.93 -3.25
C GLU A 582 16.95 25.13 -4.00
N PRO A 583 15.96 24.88 -4.87
CA PRO A 583 15.32 25.89 -5.71
C PRO A 583 14.53 27.00 -4.98
N SER A 584 13.91 26.68 -3.84
CA SER A 584 13.04 27.56 -3.08
C SER A 584 13.78 28.64 -2.27
N GLY A 585 15.07 28.43 -1.97
CA GLY A 585 15.92 29.35 -1.20
C GLY A 585 15.58 29.44 0.28
N ASN A 586 14.80 28.49 0.81
CA ASN A 586 14.32 28.43 2.18
C ASN A 586 15.16 27.52 3.11
N ASN A 587 16.28 26.98 2.61
CA ASN A 587 17.22 26.08 3.28
C ASN A 587 16.59 24.75 3.77
N ALA A 588 15.50 24.33 3.13
CA ALA A 588 14.79 23.08 3.32
C ALA A 588 14.44 22.48 1.94
N LEU A 589 14.28 21.16 1.86
CA LEU A 589 13.86 20.50 0.62
C LEU A 589 12.35 20.23 0.68
N ASP A 590 11.58 20.98 -0.10
CA ASP A 590 10.12 20.87 -0.12
C ASP A 590 9.67 19.58 -0.82
N ALA A 591 8.51 19.03 -0.44
CA ALA A 591 7.97 17.81 -1.04
C ALA A 591 7.79 17.97 -2.57
N GLY A 592 8.30 16.98 -3.31
CA GLY A 592 8.38 17.01 -4.77
C GLY A 592 9.54 17.82 -5.32
N GLU A 593 10.34 18.53 -4.52
CA GLU A 593 11.49 19.33 -4.96
C GLU A 593 12.73 18.48 -5.26
N GLN A 594 13.56 18.96 -6.19
CA GLN A 594 14.87 18.42 -6.51
C GLN A 594 15.94 19.46 -6.20
N GLY A 595 16.85 19.12 -5.28
CA GLY A 595 18.01 19.92 -4.91
C GLY A 595 19.30 19.12 -5.04
N SER A 596 20.39 19.65 -4.49
CA SER A 596 21.67 18.93 -4.38
C SER A 596 22.38 19.23 -3.07
N ILE A 597 23.19 18.29 -2.59
CA ILE A 597 24.11 18.47 -1.48
C ILE A 597 25.48 18.76 -2.06
N ARG A 598 25.96 19.98 -1.88
CA ARG A 598 27.29 20.39 -2.30
C ARG A 598 28.29 20.10 -1.20
N ALA A 599 29.28 19.27 -1.48
CA ALA A 599 30.36 18.96 -0.55
C ALA A 599 31.73 19.28 -1.16
N VAL A 600 32.60 19.92 -0.38
CA VAL A 600 33.98 20.23 -0.77
C VAL A 600 34.93 19.31 -0.01
N VAL A 601 35.65 18.46 -0.74
CA VAL A 601 36.65 17.54 -0.18
C VAL A 601 38.05 18.02 -0.52
N ARG A 602 38.93 18.11 0.48
CA ARG A 602 40.31 18.55 0.37
C ARG A 602 41.27 17.43 0.74
N ASN A 603 42.38 17.30 0.00
CA ASN A 603 43.51 16.49 0.40
C ASN A 603 44.62 17.40 0.97
N SER A 604 44.85 17.36 2.27
CA SER A 604 45.92 18.12 2.96
C SER A 604 47.23 17.32 3.12
N GLY A 605 47.24 16.05 2.68
CA GLY A 605 48.38 15.15 2.76
C GLY A 605 49.39 15.36 1.63
N SER A 606 50.58 14.75 1.78
CA SER A 606 51.66 14.80 0.78
C SER A 606 51.52 13.75 -0.33
N GLY A 607 50.67 12.73 -0.14
CA GLY A 607 50.32 11.72 -1.15
C GLY A 607 49.02 12.02 -1.90
N SER A 608 48.87 11.48 -3.12
CA SER A 608 47.62 11.57 -3.90
C SER A 608 46.54 10.65 -3.33
N ALA A 609 45.30 11.14 -3.25
CA ALA A 609 44.13 10.33 -2.92
C ALA A 609 43.48 9.83 -4.23
N GLU A 610 43.31 8.52 -4.38
CA GLU A 610 42.83 7.92 -5.63
C GLU A 610 41.45 7.28 -5.42
N GLY A 611 40.58 7.41 -6.42
CA GLY A 611 39.25 6.82 -6.40
C GLY A 611 38.34 7.38 -5.30
N VAL A 612 38.48 8.66 -4.94
CA VAL A 612 37.69 9.27 -3.87
C VAL A 612 36.21 9.29 -4.25
N ALA A 613 35.34 8.88 -3.32
CA ALA A 613 33.89 8.92 -3.46
C ALA A 613 33.24 9.47 -2.19
N LEU A 614 32.18 10.26 -2.34
CA LEU A 614 31.37 10.74 -1.23
C LEU A 614 30.22 9.76 -0.97
N ALA A 615 30.12 9.26 0.26
CA ALA A 615 29.08 8.36 0.72
C ALA A 615 28.12 9.10 1.64
N LEU A 616 26.82 9.06 1.33
CA LEU A 616 25.75 9.68 2.09
C LEU A 616 24.88 8.61 2.74
N ARG A 617 24.50 8.81 4.00
CA ARG A 617 23.61 7.93 4.77
C ARG A 617 22.67 8.75 5.64
N ALA A 618 21.38 8.45 5.64
CA ALA A 618 20.46 9.10 6.57
C ALA A 618 20.42 8.36 7.92
N GLU A 619 20.46 9.11 9.03
CA GLU A 619 20.34 8.55 10.38
C GLU A 619 18.85 8.52 10.81
N GLY A 620 18.41 7.39 11.37
CA GLY A 620 17.07 7.22 11.94
C GLY A 620 16.05 6.57 10.99
N THR A 621 15.69 5.31 11.30
CA THR A 621 14.59 4.50 10.72
C THR A 621 14.59 4.23 9.20
N THR A 622 14.24 2.98 8.88
CA THR A 622 14.04 2.36 7.55
C THR A 622 12.97 3.02 6.65
N ALA A 623 12.36 4.13 7.08
CA ALA A 623 11.19 4.78 6.44
C ALA A 623 11.54 5.98 5.54
N LEU A 624 12.82 6.18 5.20
CA LEU A 624 13.28 7.32 4.40
C LEU A 624 13.37 7.03 2.89
N SER A 625 13.48 5.78 2.45
CA SER A 625 13.65 5.44 1.02
C SER A 625 12.41 5.72 0.15
N THR A 626 11.23 5.86 0.76
CA THR A 626 9.99 6.30 0.08
C THR A 626 9.77 7.80 0.13
N THR A 627 10.60 8.54 0.88
CA THR A 627 10.42 9.95 1.22
C THR A 627 11.52 10.82 0.61
N LEU A 628 12.77 10.39 0.69
CA LEU A 628 13.94 11.15 0.31
C LEU A 628 14.85 10.26 -0.54
N SER A 629 15.12 10.66 -1.77
CA SER A 629 15.94 9.95 -2.73
C SER A 629 17.23 10.72 -2.97
N PHE A 630 18.39 10.11 -2.71
CA PHE A 630 19.70 10.67 -3.04
C PHE A 630 20.64 9.55 -3.48
N VAL A 631 21.73 9.93 -4.15
CA VAL A 631 22.77 8.98 -4.54
C VAL A 631 23.63 8.65 -3.30
N GLU A 632 23.53 7.42 -2.79
CA GLU A 632 24.25 6.99 -1.58
C GLU A 632 25.78 7.02 -1.74
N ARG A 633 26.29 6.92 -2.97
CA ARG A 633 27.73 7.06 -3.29
C ARG A 633 27.95 7.82 -4.60
N MET A 634 28.60 8.98 -4.51
CA MET A 634 28.92 9.83 -5.66
C MET A 634 30.44 9.88 -5.89
N PRO A 635 30.95 9.50 -7.09
CA PRO A 635 32.39 9.57 -7.36
C PRO A 635 32.86 11.03 -7.41
N VAL A 636 33.95 11.31 -6.70
CA VAL A 636 34.67 12.60 -6.72
C VAL A 636 35.89 12.52 -7.64
N GLY A 637 36.49 11.32 -7.75
CA GLY A 637 37.71 11.06 -8.52
C GLY A 637 38.98 11.44 -7.76
N ASP A 638 40.14 11.36 -8.43
CA ASP A 638 41.43 11.54 -7.76
C ASP A 638 41.66 12.99 -7.30
N ILE A 639 42.19 13.16 -6.09
CA ILE A 639 42.50 14.46 -5.48
C ILE A 639 44.01 14.51 -5.16
N GLY A 640 44.74 15.34 -5.92
CA GLY A 640 46.17 15.52 -5.71
C GLY A 640 46.51 16.21 -4.39
N PRO A 641 47.79 16.19 -3.96
CA PRO A 641 48.25 16.86 -2.73
C PRO A 641 47.87 18.34 -2.72
N ASN A 642 47.34 18.82 -1.59
CA ASN A 642 46.85 20.20 -1.39
C ASN A 642 45.73 20.67 -2.32
N GLN A 643 45.07 19.78 -3.06
CA GLN A 643 43.94 20.11 -3.92
C GLN A 643 42.60 19.91 -3.22
N SER A 644 41.56 20.59 -3.72
CA SER A 644 40.18 20.40 -3.29
C SER A 644 39.27 20.16 -4.49
N ARG A 645 38.22 19.36 -4.32
CA ARG A 645 37.17 19.15 -5.31
C ARG A 645 35.80 19.38 -4.67
N SER A 646 34.93 20.07 -5.40
CA SER A 646 33.52 20.23 -5.07
C SER A 646 32.70 19.22 -5.86
N VAL A 647 31.74 18.55 -5.21
CA VAL A 647 30.77 17.69 -5.88
C VAL A 647 29.36 18.01 -5.40
N ASP A 648 28.41 17.94 -6.33
CA ASP A 648 26.99 18.11 -6.04
C ASP A 648 26.30 16.75 -6.14
N VAL A 649 25.75 16.29 -5.01
CA VAL A 649 25.00 15.03 -4.95
C VAL A 649 23.52 15.33 -5.08
N PRO A 650 22.82 14.85 -6.13
CA PRO A 650 21.40 15.16 -6.31
C PRO A 650 20.55 14.52 -5.21
N ILE A 651 19.56 15.27 -4.73
CA ILE A 651 18.60 14.85 -3.71
C ILE A 651 17.18 15.28 -4.10
N SER A 652 16.19 14.42 -3.89
CA SER A 652 14.79 14.71 -4.17
C SER A 652 13.87 14.22 -3.07
N ALA A 653 12.85 15.01 -2.76
CA ALA A 653 11.80 14.64 -1.82
C ALA A 653 10.55 14.15 -2.59
N ALA A 654 9.90 13.09 -2.13
CA ALA A 654 8.63 12.63 -2.70
C ALA A 654 7.50 13.65 -2.41
N GLU A 655 6.43 13.65 -3.21
CA GLU A 655 5.34 14.65 -3.10
C GLU A 655 4.47 14.50 -1.84
N GLY A 656 4.39 13.29 -1.28
CA GLY A 656 3.61 12.99 -0.07
C GLY A 656 4.41 13.04 1.23
N VAL A 657 5.54 13.72 1.23
CA VAL A 657 6.49 13.71 2.36
C VAL A 657 6.00 14.62 3.49
N PRO A 658 5.85 14.10 4.72
CA PRO A 658 5.55 14.95 5.86
C PRO A 658 6.77 15.81 6.21
N GLY A 659 6.52 17.01 6.75
CA GLY A 659 7.60 17.89 7.19
C GLY A 659 8.38 17.29 8.37
N ARG A 660 9.71 17.20 8.26
CA ARG A 660 10.59 16.63 9.31
C ARG A 660 12.05 17.05 9.12
N GLU A 661 12.81 17.12 10.21
CA GLU A 661 14.27 17.24 10.17
C GLU A 661 14.93 15.94 9.70
N ILE A 662 15.92 16.04 8.82
CA ILE A 662 16.72 14.94 8.30
C ILE A 662 18.17 15.16 8.67
N ARG A 663 18.77 14.12 9.26
CA ARG A 663 20.19 14.05 9.53
C ARG A 663 20.88 13.14 8.52
N LEU A 664 21.83 13.68 7.77
CA LEU A 664 22.68 12.94 6.83
C LEU A 664 24.11 12.86 7.36
N GLN A 665 24.64 11.65 7.42
CA GLN A 665 26.05 11.36 7.57
C GLN A 665 26.72 11.33 6.19
N ILE A 666 27.80 12.09 6.03
CA ILE A 666 28.52 12.28 4.79
C ILE A 666 29.98 11.92 5.03
N ALA A 667 30.51 10.92 4.31
CA ALA A 667 31.88 10.44 4.43
C ALA A 667 32.60 10.49 3.08
N ALA A 668 33.85 10.93 3.03
CA ALA A 668 34.68 10.80 1.84
C ALA A 668 35.54 9.53 1.96
N LEU A 669 35.29 8.57 1.08
CA LEU A 669 35.96 7.27 1.05
C LEU A 669 37.05 7.27 -0.02
N GLU A 670 38.23 6.76 0.30
CA GLU A 670 39.37 6.65 -0.60
C GLU A 670 39.66 5.18 -0.91
N ALA A 671 40.04 4.85 -2.14
CA ALA A 671 40.13 3.45 -2.58
C ALA A 671 41.19 2.61 -1.83
N GLY A 672 42.20 3.26 -1.26
CA GLY A 672 43.24 2.67 -0.42
C GLY A 672 42.96 2.70 1.09
N GLY A 673 41.79 3.18 1.53
CA GLY A 673 41.35 3.19 2.92
C GLY A 673 41.78 4.40 3.75
N PHE A 674 42.26 5.47 3.13
CA PHE A 674 42.56 6.75 3.80
C PHE A 674 41.32 7.66 3.83
N ASP A 675 40.26 7.18 4.46
CA ASP A 675 38.95 7.84 4.50
C ASP A 675 38.97 9.10 5.38
N ALA A 676 38.20 10.12 4.99
CA ALA A 676 37.98 11.30 5.82
C ALA A 676 37.03 10.98 6.99
N GLN A 677 37.14 11.74 8.09
CA GLN A 677 36.14 11.67 9.14
C GLN A 677 34.75 12.10 8.61
N PRO A 678 33.68 11.37 8.95
CA PRO A 678 32.34 11.70 8.49
C PRO A 678 31.83 12.99 9.14
N VAL A 679 31.12 13.79 8.36
CA VAL A 679 30.43 15.01 8.80
C VAL A 679 28.93 14.74 8.83
N LEU A 680 28.25 15.28 9.85
CA LEU A 680 26.79 15.25 9.93
C LEU A 680 26.21 16.57 9.39
N MET A 681 25.16 16.46 8.59
CA MET A 681 24.40 17.57 8.05
C MET A 681 22.93 17.41 8.41
N ASP A 682 22.36 18.41 9.05
CA ASP A 682 20.93 18.48 9.34
C ASP A 682 20.25 19.42 8.34
N PHE A 683 19.11 19.01 7.79
CA PHE A 683 18.25 19.87 6.98
C PHE A 683 16.79 19.45 7.09
N SER A 684 15.87 20.40 6.91
CA SER A 684 14.43 20.16 6.98
C SER A 684 13.85 19.65 5.65
N LEU A 685 12.95 18.68 5.70
CA LEU A 685 11.93 18.42 4.67
C LEU A 685 10.66 19.17 5.03
N LYS A 686 9.99 19.75 4.03
CA LYS A 686 8.69 20.42 4.21
C LYS A 686 7.62 19.73 3.37
N ALA A 687 6.40 19.69 3.88
CA ALA A 687 5.25 19.17 3.15
C ALA A 687 4.95 20.02 1.91
N LEU A 688 4.23 19.43 0.94
CA LEU A 688 3.88 20.10 -0.30
C LEU A 688 3.00 21.32 -0.02
N ILE A 689 3.58 22.51 -0.15
CA ILE A 689 2.80 23.75 -0.14
C ILE A 689 2.24 23.92 -1.56
N PRO A 690 0.90 23.93 -1.75
CA PRO A 690 0.32 23.99 -3.08
C PRO A 690 0.50 25.37 -3.72
N PRO A 691 0.85 25.46 -5.02
CA PRO A 691 0.65 26.69 -5.79
C PRO A 691 -0.84 26.92 -6.07
N ASP A 692 -1.22 28.17 -6.30
CA ASP A 692 -2.57 28.54 -6.75
C ASP A 692 -2.42 29.47 -7.96
N LEU A 693 -2.56 28.90 -9.15
CA LEU A 693 -2.43 29.62 -10.41
C LEU A 693 -3.76 30.27 -10.78
N GLN A 694 -3.71 31.56 -11.12
CA GLN A 694 -4.87 32.32 -11.59
C GLN A 694 -4.51 33.21 -12.78
N VAL A 695 -5.51 33.52 -13.60
CA VAL A 695 -5.37 34.53 -14.66
C VAL A 695 -5.62 35.90 -14.04
N ALA A 696 -4.54 36.62 -13.76
CA ALA A 696 -4.59 37.95 -13.17
C ALA A 696 -5.12 39.02 -14.15
N ARG A 697 -4.79 38.89 -15.45
CA ARG A 697 -5.19 39.86 -16.47
C ARG A 697 -5.25 39.26 -17.86
N ILE A 698 -6.15 39.79 -18.69
CA ILE A 698 -6.23 39.47 -20.12
C ILE A 698 -6.20 40.77 -20.90
N GLU A 699 -5.35 40.82 -21.91
CA GLU A 699 -5.23 41.95 -22.83
C GLU A 699 -5.50 41.45 -24.23
N ILE A 700 -6.27 42.24 -24.99
CA ILE A 700 -6.52 42.01 -26.40
C ILE A 700 -6.10 43.27 -27.13
N SER A 701 -5.35 43.14 -28.22
CA SER A 701 -4.98 44.25 -29.08
C SER A 701 -4.93 43.80 -30.54
N ASP A 702 -5.65 44.48 -31.44
CA ASP A 702 -5.45 44.35 -32.88
C ASP A 702 -4.27 45.22 -33.37
N ALA A 703 -3.95 45.15 -34.66
CA ALA A 703 -2.87 45.94 -35.28
C ALA A 703 -3.07 47.47 -35.20
N GLU A 704 -4.28 47.94 -34.88
CA GLU A 704 -4.63 49.36 -34.68
C GLU A 704 -4.69 49.73 -33.19
N GLY A 705 -4.37 48.80 -32.28
CA GLY A 705 -4.41 49.00 -30.83
C GLY A 705 -5.81 48.93 -30.21
N LYS A 706 -6.83 48.49 -30.95
CA LYS A 706 -8.19 48.33 -30.42
C LYS A 706 -8.30 47.06 -29.59
N ARG A 707 -9.03 47.14 -28.46
CA ARG A 707 -9.20 46.05 -27.49
C ARG A 707 -10.27 45.03 -27.88
N VAL A 708 -10.35 44.67 -29.17
CA VAL A 708 -11.39 43.80 -29.73
C VAL A 708 -10.81 42.72 -30.62
N VAL A 709 -11.48 41.56 -30.66
CA VAL A 709 -11.24 40.55 -31.72
C VAL A 709 -12.24 40.80 -32.84
N ALA A 710 -11.74 41.13 -34.03
CA ALA A 710 -12.54 41.47 -35.21
C ALA A 710 -12.32 40.49 -36.38
N LYS A 711 -13.32 40.36 -37.26
CA LYS A 711 -13.18 39.55 -38.46
C LYS A 711 -12.17 40.15 -39.42
N GLY A 712 -11.33 39.30 -40.01
CA GLY A 712 -10.33 39.64 -41.02
C GLY A 712 -9.14 40.42 -40.50
N LYS A 713 -8.98 40.56 -39.18
CA LYS A 713 -7.85 41.20 -38.53
C LYS A 713 -7.12 40.22 -37.61
N GLU A 714 -5.82 40.38 -37.49
CA GLU A 714 -5.02 39.70 -36.48
C GLU A 714 -5.16 40.44 -35.14
N SER A 715 -5.26 39.66 -34.06
CA SER A 715 -5.39 40.15 -32.70
C SER A 715 -4.45 39.35 -31.80
N ASN A 716 -3.69 40.07 -30.97
CA ASN A 716 -2.88 39.47 -29.91
C ASN A 716 -3.72 39.36 -28.64
N VAL A 717 -3.73 38.17 -28.05
CA VAL A 717 -4.38 37.87 -26.78
C VAL A 717 -3.31 37.48 -25.78
N THR A 718 -3.09 38.35 -24.79
CA THR A 718 -2.07 38.19 -23.75
C THR A 718 -2.73 37.83 -22.43
N LEU A 719 -2.35 36.71 -21.84
CA LEU A 719 -2.76 36.27 -20.51
C LEU A 719 -1.62 36.54 -19.53
N THR A 720 -1.93 37.24 -18.44
CA THR A 720 -1.05 37.33 -17.28
C THR A 720 -1.48 36.28 -16.28
N VAL A 721 -0.62 35.29 -16.05
CA VAL A 721 -0.82 34.22 -15.07
C VAL A 721 -0.06 34.60 -13.81
N GLN A 722 -0.71 34.54 -12.65
CA GLN A 722 -0.12 34.81 -11.36
C GLN A 722 -0.27 33.60 -10.46
N ASN A 723 0.77 33.29 -9.69
CA ASN A 723 0.68 32.35 -8.60
C ASN A 723 0.31 33.12 -7.32
N ILE A 724 -0.92 32.98 -6.85
CA ILE A 724 -1.39 33.59 -5.60
C ILE A 724 -1.26 32.65 -4.39
N GLY A 725 -0.84 31.40 -4.64
CA GLY A 725 -0.61 30.40 -3.62
C GLY A 725 0.69 30.64 -2.86
N LYS A 726 0.88 29.87 -1.79
CA LYS A 726 2.09 29.93 -0.96
C LYS A 726 3.21 29.03 -1.47
N GLY A 727 2.90 28.09 -2.38
CA GLY A 727 3.86 27.17 -3.00
C GLY A 727 4.32 27.63 -4.37
N PHE A 728 5.47 27.16 -4.85
CA PHE A 728 5.96 27.44 -6.21
C PHE A 728 5.18 26.66 -7.27
N ALA A 729 4.87 27.29 -8.40
CA ALA A 729 4.32 26.62 -9.57
C ALA A 729 5.45 26.33 -10.57
N ARG A 730 5.60 25.08 -10.99
CA ARG A 730 6.74 24.56 -11.77
C ARG A 730 6.28 24.14 -13.16
N GLY A 731 7.16 24.38 -14.14
CA GLY A 731 6.90 23.99 -15.53
C GLY A 731 5.58 24.57 -16.08
N VAL A 732 5.21 25.79 -15.67
CA VAL A 732 3.91 26.36 -16.05
C VAL A 732 3.88 26.62 -17.55
N VAL A 733 2.87 26.08 -18.24
CA VAL A 733 2.64 26.25 -19.67
C VAL A 733 1.21 26.75 -19.88
N VAL A 734 1.03 27.75 -20.73
CA VAL A 734 -0.29 28.22 -21.17
C VAL A 734 -0.53 27.69 -22.58
N ARG A 735 -1.67 27.03 -22.79
CA ARG A 735 -2.13 26.53 -24.07
C ARG A 735 -3.38 27.26 -24.52
N LEU A 736 -3.48 27.51 -25.81
CA LEU A 736 -4.67 28.01 -26.47
C LEU A 736 -5.06 27.08 -27.62
N ASP A 737 -6.27 26.52 -27.54
CA ASP A 737 -6.85 25.67 -28.58
C ASP A 737 -8.08 26.32 -29.21
N SER A 738 -8.34 26.04 -30.49
CA SER A 738 -9.56 26.43 -31.21
C SER A 738 -10.25 25.19 -31.78
N SER A 739 -11.56 25.04 -31.56
CA SER A 739 -12.33 23.94 -32.13
C SER A 739 -12.98 24.30 -33.48
N ASP A 740 -12.77 25.52 -33.99
CA ASP A 740 -13.33 25.99 -35.27
C ASP A 740 -12.23 26.38 -36.25
N PRO A 741 -12.17 25.76 -37.45
CA PRO A 741 -11.13 26.03 -38.44
C PRO A 741 -11.15 27.46 -39.03
N GLN A 742 -12.24 28.22 -38.80
CA GLN A 742 -12.36 29.62 -39.21
C GLN A 742 -11.77 30.61 -38.20
N VAL A 743 -11.28 30.12 -37.05
CA VAL A 743 -10.48 30.86 -36.07
C VAL A 743 -9.06 30.29 -36.12
N LYS A 744 -8.13 31.06 -36.72
CA LYS A 744 -6.74 30.66 -36.90
C LYS A 744 -5.87 31.16 -35.76
N LEU A 745 -5.03 30.28 -35.23
CA LEU A 745 -3.94 30.61 -34.32
C LEU A 745 -2.64 30.69 -35.12
N PHE A 746 -1.80 31.69 -34.83
CA PHE A 746 -0.52 31.90 -35.48
C PHE A 746 0.60 31.76 -34.44
N GLY A 747 1.69 31.08 -34.81
CA GLY A 747 2.80 30.81 -33.90
C GLY A 747 2.58 29.58 -33.02
N GLU A 748 3.20 29.59 -31.84
CA GLU A 748 3.11 28.50 -30.87
C GLU A 748 1.73 28.51 -30.18
N SER A 749 1.05 27.35 -30.18
CA SER A 749 -0.20 27.14 -29.44
C SER A 749 0.02 26.93 -27.94
N GLU A 750 1.28 26.79 -27.52
CA GLU A 750 1.73 26.53 -26.15
C GLU A 750 2.89 27.47 -25.81
N ILE A 751 2.81 28.20 -24.71
CA ILE A 751 3.84 29.12 -24.25
C ILE A 751 4.29 28.71 -22.85
N ALA A 752 5.58 28.38 -22.70
CA ALA A 752 6.17 28.04 -21.41
C ALA A 752 6.51 29.30 -20.59
N LEU A 753 5.90 29.42 -19.42
CA LEU A 753 6.20 30.47 -18.43
C LEU A 753 7.26 30.02 -17.41
N GLY A 754 7.46 28.70 -17.26
CA GLY A 754 8.47 28.11 -16.38
C GLY A 754 8.06 28.19 -14.90
N LEU A 755 9.01 28.50 -14.02
CA LEU A 755 8.75 28.64 -12.58
C LEU A 755 8.03 29.96 -12.27
N LEU A 756 6.95 29.92 -11.47
CA LEU A 756 6.31 31.10 -10.86
C LEU A 756 6.36 30.99 -9.34
N LYS A 757 7.06 31.93 -8.70
CA LYS A 757 7.13 32.07 -7.23
C LYS A 757 5.78 32.52 -6.64
N PRO A 758 5.53 32.30 -5.34
CA PRO A 758 4.42 32.93 -4.63
C PRO A 758 4.35 34.44 -4.92
N GLY A 759 3.20 34.93 -5.36
CA GLY A 759 2.96 36.31 -5.75
C GLY A 759 3.46 36.71 -7.15
N GLU A 760 4.32 35.92 -7.80
CA GLU A 760 4.90 36.24 -9.12
C GLU A 760 3.88 36.08 -10.25
N SER A 761 3.97 36.95 -11.25
CA SER A 761 3.15 36.91 -12.45
C SER A 761 3.98 36.93 -13.73
N LYS A 762 3.59 36.12 -14.72
CA LYS A 762 4.22 36.05 -16.05
C LYS A 762 3.17 36.12 -17.17
N ARG A 763 3.60 36.50 -18.37
CA ARG A 763 2.71 36.76 -19.52
C ARG A 763 2.90 35.75 -20.64
N ALA A 764 1.80 35.23 -21.18
CA ALA A 764 1.73 34.41 -22.39
C ALA A 764 0.91 35.12 -23.46
N SER A 765 1.49 35.36 -24.64
CA SER A 765 0.86 36.13 -25.72
C SER A 765 0.64 35.26 -26.97
N PHE A 766 -0.62 35.12 -27.38
CA PHE A 766 -1.01 34.34 -28.56
C PHE A 766 -1.53 35.27 -29.66
N THR A 767 -1.16 35.00 -30.90
CA THR A 767 -1.68 35.72 -32.08
C THR A 767 -2.80 34.89 -32.73
N MET A 768 -3.95 35.51 -32.99
CA MET A 768 -5.08 34.85 -33.65
C MET A 768 -5.79 35.73 -34.66
N ALA A 769 -6.50 35.13 -35.62
CA ALA A 769 -7.42 35.85 -36.50
C ALA A 769 -8.70 35.06 -36.78
N VAL A 770 -9.82 35.78 -36.84
CA VAL A 770 -11.12 35.24 -37.25
C VAL A 770 -11.34 35.56 -38.72
N THR A 771 -11.63 34.57 -39.56
CA THR A 771 -11.77 34.83 -41.01
C THR A 771 -12.99 35.71 -41.34
N GLN A 772 -12.92 36.46 -42.46
CA GLN A 772 -14.05 37.26 -42.97
C GLN A 772 -15.33 36.44 -43.21
N ARG A 773 -15.18 35.14 -43.49
CA ARG A 773 -16.29 34.21 -43.77
C ARG A 773 -16.89 33.58 -42.51
N TYR A 774 -16.45 33.98 -41.31
CA TYR A 774 -16.92 33.38 -40.05
C TYR A 774 -18.43 33.55 -39.86
N LYS A 775 -19.14 32.42 -39.76
CA LYS A 775 -20.61 32.37 -39.51
C LYS A 775 -20.96 31.75 -38.15
N GLY A 776 -19.97 31.49 -37.31
CA GLY A 776 -20.14 30.87 -36.00
C GLY A 776 -20.70 31.82 -34.91
N PRO A 777 -20.79 31.33 -33.67
CA PRO A 777 -21.33 32.09 -32.54
C PRO A 777 -20.53 33.37 -32.23
N LYS A 778 -21.17 34.33 -31.56
CA LYS A 778 -20.49 35.57 -31.12
C LYS A 778 -19.39 35.29 -30.07
N ILE A 779 -19.56 34.26 -29.25
CA ILE A 779 -18.50 33.77 -28.36
C ILE A 779 -17.63 32.83 -29.18
N LEU A 780 -16.35 33.17 -29.32
CA LEU A 780 -15.41 32.39 -30.11
C LEU A 780 -15.12 31.05 -29.43
N PRO A 781 -15.08 29.94 -30.17
CA PRO A 781 -14.88 28.59 -29.64
C PRO A 781 -13.39 28.31 -29.40
N VAL A 782 -12.81 29.09 -28.48
CA VAL A 782 -11.41 29.01 -28.06
C VAL A 782 -11.32 28.64 -26.59
N ALA A 783 -10.35 27.80 -26.23
CA ALA A 783 -10.16 27.31 -24.88
C ALA A 783 -8.73 27.55 -24.42
N PHE A 784 -8.58 28.15 -23.25
CA PHE A 784 -7.30 28.29 -22.57
C PHE A 784 -7.12 27.15 -21.57
N GLN A 785 -5.90 26.62 -21.49
CA GLN A 785 -5.49 25.68 -20.46
C GLN A 785 -4.18 26.16 -19.86
N ILE A 786 -4.04 26.11 -18.54
CA ILE A 786 -2.78 26.39 -17.86
C ILE A 786 -2.39 25.11 -17.14
N THR A 787 -1.27 24.53 -17.55
CA THR A 787 -0.76 23.29 -17.00
C THR A 787 0.50 23.57 -16.20
N GLU A 788 0.64 22.84 -15.12
CA GLU A 788 1.79 22.78 -14.22
C GLU A 788 2.31 21.34 -14.24
N GLU A 789 3.57 21.13 -13.87
CA GLU A 789 4.22 19.82 -13.86
C GLU A 789 3.41 18.75 -13.10
N ARG A 790 2.79 19.16 -11.99
CA ARG A 790 1.91 18.33 -11.16
C ARG A 790 0.47 18.59 -11.58
N SER A 791 -0.07 17.62 -12.33
CA SER A 791 -1.36 17.72 -13.00
C SER A 791 -2.56 18.15 -12.12
N GLN A 792 -2.48 17.97 -10.81
CA GLN A 792 -3.49 18.39 -9.82
C GLN A 792 -3.62 19.92 -9.68
N PHE A 793 -2.61 20.70 -10.08
CA PHE A 793 -2.64 22.18 -10.05
C PHE A 793 -2.96 22.81 -11.41
N ASN A 794 -3.36 22.00 -12.40
CA ASN A 794 -3.77 22.48 -13.71
C ASN A 794 -5.09 23.24 -13.61
N ILE A 795 -5.16 24.42 -14.24
CA ILE A 795 -6.39 25.22 -14.31
C ILE A 795 -6.89 25.36 -15.74
N LYS A 796 -8.21 25.33 -15.91
CA LYS A 796 -8.89 25.61 -17.18
C LYS A 796 -9.72 26.88 -17.02
N PRO A 797 -9.14 28.06 -17.26
CA PRO A 797 -9.83 29.31 -17.00
C PRO A 797 -11.05 29.46 -17.93
N GLN A 798 -12.21 29.77 -17.35
CA GLN A 798 -13.46 29.96 -18.11
C GLN A 798 -13.50 31.35 -18.75
N LEU A 799 -12.69 31.54 -19.80
CA LEU A 799 -12.59 32.82 -20.50
C LEU A 799 -13.36 32.76 -21.81
N GLN A 800 -14.21 33.76 -22.04
CA GLN A 800 -15.01 33.88 -23.27
C GLN A 800 -14.53 35.08 -24.08
N LEU A 801 -13.92 34.81 -25.25
CA LEU A 801 -13.60 35.85 -26.22
C LEU A 801 -14.85 36.14 -27.06
N VAL A 802 -15.35 37.38 -27.01
CA VAL A 802 -16.56 37.77 -27.74
C VAL A 802 -16.19 38.62 -28.95
N LEU A 803 -16.62 38.20 -30.13
CA LEU A 803 -16.37 38.89 -31.39
C LEU A 803 -16.94 40.31 -31.37
N ASN A 804 -16.12 41.30 -31.75
CA ASN A 804 -16.44 42.73 -31.80
C ASN A 804 -16.90 43.35 -30.46
N LYS A 805 -16.55 42.75 -29.32
CA LYS A 805 -16.80 43.32 -27.98
C LYS A 805 -15.49 43.61 -27.29
N GLU A 806 -15.38 44.76 -26.63
CA GLU A 806 -14.19 45.11 -25.85
C GLU A 806 -14.02 44.15 -24.65
N ALA A 807 -12.78 43.73 -24.42
CA ALA A 807 -12.44 42.83 -23.32
C ALA A 807 -12.66 43.50 -21.95
N PRO A 808 -13.31 42.83 -20.98
CA PRO A 808 -13.55 43.39 -19.65
C PRO A 808 -12.24 43.65 -18.88
N GLU A 809 -12.18 44.73 -18.09
CA GLU A 809 -11.08 44.97 -17.16
C GLU A 809 -11.24 44.14 -15.89
N VAL A 810 -10.25 43.29 -15.60
CA VAL A 810 -10.18 42.53 -14.35
C VAL A 810 -9.33 43.31 -13.35
N ARG A 811 -9.87 43.61 -12.16
CA ARG A 811 -9.17 44.33 -11.07
C ARG A 811 -8.23 43.40 -10.31
N LEU A 812 -7.02 43.89 -10.03
CA LEU A 812 -6.00 43.23 -9.20
C LEU A 812 -6.44 43.11 -7.74
N VAL A 813 -6.29 41.91 -7.16
CA VAL A 813 -6.20 41.73 -5.71
C VAL A 813 -4.72 41.63 -5.37
N THR A 814 -4.12 42.73 -4.92
CA THR A 814 -2.72 42.75 -4.46
C THR A 814 -2.67 42.26 -3.01
N VAL A 815 -2.15 41.05 -2.78
CA VAL A 815 -1.81 40.58 -1.44
C VAL A 815 -0.38 41.00 -1.14
N LYS A 816 -0.19 41.86 -0.13
CA LYS A 816 1.15 42.21 0.40
C LYS A 816 1.64 41.10 1.32
N GLU A 817 2.89 40.71 1.13
CA GLU A 817 3.63 39.72 1.91
C GLU A 817 3.76 40.16 3.38
N ARG A 818 3.50 39.24 4.32
CA ARG A 818 3.76 39.42 5.75
C ARG A 818 4.75 38.33 6.17
N GLU A 819 5.94 38.73 6.58
CA GLU A 819 6.99 37.84 7.11
C GLU A 819 6.43 36.98 8.26
N THR A 820 6.70 35.68 8.22
CA THR A 820 6.34 34.75 9.29
C THR A 820 7.61 34.19 9.92
N ALA A 821 7.67 34.33 11.25
CA ALA A 821 8.74 33.81 12.11
C ALA A 821 8.78 32.27 12.10
N PRO A 822 9.88 31.64 12.54
CA PRO A 822 10.07 30.19 12.45
C PRO A 822 9.05 29.44 13.30
N VAL A 823 8.35 28.48 12.70
CA VAL A 823 7.42 27.56 13.38
C VAL A 823 8.22 26.35 13.85
N ALA A 824 8.21 26.10 15.16
CA ALA A 824 8.86 24.96 15.81
C ALA A 824 8.25 23.61 15.34
N ALA A 825 9.12 22.61 15.20
CA ALA A 825 8.79 21.25 14.76
C ALA A 825 7.72 20.58 15.66
N ALA A 826 6.70 19.99 15.05
CA ALA A 826 5.60 19.32 15.73
C ALA A 826 5.98 17.88 16.15
N GLN A 827 6.09 17.65 17.46
CA GLN A 827 6.01 16.31 18.07
C GLN A 827 4.56 15.77 17.97
N ASP A 828 4.40 14.45 17.77
CA ASP A 828 3.13 13.75 18.01
C ASP A 828 2.83 13.78 19.50
N ASP A 829 1.91 14.67 19.89
CA ASP A 829 1.64 15.05 21.26
C ASP A 829 0.33 14.48 21.82
N ILE A 830 -0.51 13.80 21.03
CA ILE A 830 -1.75 13.16 21.54
C ILE A 830 -1.86 11.66 21.28
N GLY A 831 -1.00 11.07 20.42
CA GLY A 831 -0.97 9.63 20.13
C GLY A 831 -0.63 8.75 21.34
N MET A 832 0.16 9.27 22.29
CA MET A 832 0.36 8.64 23.60
C MET A 832 -0.81 8.99 24.54
N VAL A 833 -1.76 8.06 24.68
CA VAL A 833 -2.90 8.17 25.59
C VAL A 833 -2.39 8.19 27.04
N PRO A 834 -2.77 9.18 27.86
CA PRO A 834 -2.30 9.27 29.24
C PRO A 834 -2.83 8.12 30.11
N LEU A 835 -1.94 7.45 30.83
CA LEU A 835 -2.30 6.50 31.89
C LEU A 835 -2.80 7.28 33.12
N LEU A 836 -4.11 7.44 33.24
CA LEU A 836 -4.72 8.14 34.37
C LEU A 836 -4.79 7.25 35.61
N ALA A 837 -4.29 7.78 36.73
CA ALA A 837 -4.47 7.18 38.05
C ALA A 837 -5.96 7.01 38.35
N VAL A 838 -6.33 5.92 39.05
CA VAL A 838 -7.73 5.57 39.34
C VAL A 838 -8.47 6.72 40.04
N THR A 839 -7.79 7.50 40.87
CA THR A 839 -8.34 8.67 41.58
C THR A 839 -8.76 9.80 40.64
N ARG A 840 -8.11 9.95 39.47
CA ARG A 840 -8.41 11.00 38.47
C ARG A 840 -9.46 10.59 37.45
N ARG A 841 -9.89 9.33 37.42
CA ARG A 841 -10.91 8.85 36.48
C ARG A 841 -12.27 9.40 36.84
N ALA A 842 -12.87 10.18 35.95
CA ALA A 842 -14.25 10.60 36.16
C ALA A 842 -15.20 9.43 36.01
N PHE A 843 -14.95 8.49 35.08
CA PHE A 843 -15.87 7.43 34.68
C PHE A 843 -15.63 6.08 35.33
N ASN A 844 -16.66 5.25 35.32
CA ASN A 844 -16.65 3.92 35.92
C ASN A 844 -17.46 2.89 35.09
N ASP A 845 -17.46 1.65 35.56
CA ASP A 845 -18.11 0.48 34.95
C ASP A 845 -19.65 0.56 34.78
N ARG A 846 -20.30 1.63 35.22
CA ARG A 846 -21.74 1.89 34.98
C ARG A 846 -22.00 2.91 33.89
N ASP A 847 -20.98 3.68 33.49
CA ASP A 847 -21.07 4.70 32.45
C ASP A 847 -21.00 4.03 31.07
N LEU A 848 -21.72 4.58 30.10
CA LEU A 848 -21.89 4.04 28.74
C LEU A 848 -21.40 5.06 27.71
N ALA A 849 -20.77 4.57 26.64
CA ALA A 849 -20.37 5.41 25.53
C ALA A 849 -20.84 4.86 24.19
N LEU A 850 -21.26 5.75 23.29
CA LEU A 850 -21.47 5.47 21.87
C LEU A 850 -20.44 6.29 21.09
N VAL A 851 -19.60 5.62 20.31
CA VAL A 851 -18.53 6.26 19.53
C VAL A 851 -18.67 5.85 18.09
N ILE A 852 -18.91 6.82 17.22
CA ILE A 852 -19.20 6.63 15.80
C ILE A 852 -18.18 7.42 14.97
N GLY A 853 -17.50 6.75 14.04
CA GLY A 853 -16.54 7.38 13.12
C GLY A 853 -16.67 6.84 11.71
N ILE A 854 -17.05 7.67 10.75
CA ILE A 854 -17.29 7.23 9.37
C ILE A 854 -16.40 8.05 8.44
N GLU A 855 -15.31 7.43 8.00
CA GLU A 855 -14.37 8.03 7.05
C GLU A 855 -14.71 7.62 5.63
N ARG A 856 -15.06 6.35 5.42
CA ARG A 856 -15.35 5.80 4.09
C ARG A 856 -16.85 5.51 3.96
N TYR A 857 -17.53 6.25 3.10
CA TYR A 857 -18.96 6.08 2.82
C TYR A 857 -19.17 5.24 1.55
N GLN A 858 -20.36 4.67 1.41
CA GLN A 858 -20.73 3.94 0.21
C GLN A 858 -20.91 4.86 -1.02
N ASN A 859 -21.58 6.01 -0.84
CA ASN A 859 -22.01 6.90 -1.93
C ASN A 859 -21.66 8.39 -1.71
N VAL A 860 -20.81 8.70 -0.73
CA VAL A 860 -20.45 10.08 -0.33
C VAL A 860 -18.92 10.21 -0.33
N PRO A 861 -18.34 11.40 -0.61
CA PRO A 861 -16.90 11.61 -0.46
C PRO A 861 -16.41 11.23 0.94
N LYS A 862 -15.15 10.80 1.04
CA LYS A 862 -14.55 10.47 2.34
C LYS A 862 -14.58 11.67 3.31
N SER A 863 -14.67 11.39 4.61
CA SER A 863 -14.50 12.37 5.68
C SER A 863 -13.16 12.11 6.34
N ASP A 864 -12.15 12.91 6.02
CA ASP A 864 -10.77 12.65 6.43
C ASP A 864 -10.62 12.46 7.95
N PHE A 865 -9.86 11.43 8.32
CA PHE A 865 -9.49 11.07 9.69
C PHE A 865 -10.63 10.67 10.64
N ALA A 866 -11.89 10.67 10.20
CA ALA A 866 -13.04 10.38 11.07
C ALA A 866 -12.99 8.99 11.74
N TYR A 867 -12.43 7.98 11.06
CA TYR A 867 -12.21 6.66 11.63
C TYR A 867 -11.11 6.72 12.72
N ASN A 868 -10.00 7.40 12.42
CA ASN A 868 -8.87 7.53 13.34
C ASN A 868 -9.25 8.34 14.59
N ASP A 869 -10.02 9.41 14.41
CA ASP A 869 -10.60 10.24 15.45
C ASP A 869 -11.44 9.42 16.44
N ALA A 870 -12.42 8.67 15.92
CA ALA A 870 -13.26 7.80 16.74
C ALA A 870 -12.45 6.72 17.48
N ARG A 871 -11.41 6.18 16.83
CA ARG A 871 -10.49 5.22 17.46
C ARG A 871 -9.72 5.85 18.62
N SER A 872 -9.20 7.06 18.45
CA SER A 872 -8.49 7.79 19.50
C SER A 872 -9.42 8.16 20.66
N ILE A 873 -10.64 8.60 20.37
CA ILE A 873 -11.67 8.84 21.40
C ILE A 873 -11.97 7.57 22.20
N LYS A 874 -12.16 6.42 21.54
CA LYS A 874 -12.35 5.15 22.24
C LYS A 874 -11.18 4.85 23.20
N ALA A 875 -9.94 5.07 22.75
CA ALA A 875 -8.75 4.83 23.58
C ALA A 875 -8.70 5.76 24.80
N TYR A 876 -9.05 7.04 24.64
CA TYR A 876 -9.15 7.98 25.77
C TYR A 876 -10.30 7.63 26.72
N LEU A 877 -11.46 7.19 26.22
CA LEU A 877 -12.57 6.77 27.09
C LEU A 877 -12.18 5.58 27.99
N LEU A 878 -11.40 4.62 27.46
CA LEU A 878 -10.86 3.52 28.27
C LEU A 878 -9.94 4.05 29.38
N SER A 879 -9.08 5.03 29.10
CA SER A 879 -8.20 5.60 30.13
C SER A 879 -8.96 6.44 31.16
N LEU A 880 -10.06 7.07 30.76
CA LEU A 880 -10.96 7.86 31.61
C LEU A 880 -11.84 7.00 32.53
N GLY A 881 -11.84 5.67 32.36
CA GLY A 881 -12.48 4.71 33.26
C GLY A 881 -13.72 4.00 32.73
N PHE A 882 -14.04 4.13 31.43
CA PHE A 882 -15.09 3.32 30.82
C PHE A 882 -14.64 1.86 30.70
N ALA A 883 -15.52 0.92 31.05
CA ALA A 883 -15.32 -0.49 30.72
C ALA A 883 -15.56 -0.70 29.22
N GLU A 884 -14.70 -1.46 28.52
CA GLU A 884 -14.83 -1.64 27.06
C GLU A 884 -16.20 -2.19 26.63
N ARG A 885 -16.78 -3.10 27.41
CA ARG A 885 -18.13 -3.67 27.18
C ARG A 885 -19.27 -2.63 27.22
N ASN A 886 -18.99 -1.44 27.76
CA ASN A 886 -19.92 -0.33 27.85
C ASN A 886 -19.67 0.72 26.75
N ILE A 887 -18.74 0.47 25.82
CA ILE A 887 -18.49 1.34 24.67
C ILE A 887 -19.02 0.64 23.42
N GLU A 888 -20.12 1.15 22.89
CA GLU A 888 -20.62 0.76 21.57
C GLU A 888 -19.84 1.55 20.50
N PHE A 889 -19.06 0.84 19.69
CA PHE A 889 -18.18 1.43 18.68
C PHE A 889 -18.63 1.04 17.27
N LEU A 890 -19.08 2.02 16.48
CA LEU A 890 -19.49 1.84 15.09
C LEU A 890 -18.56 2.64 14.18
N ALA A 891 -17.94 1.99 13.20
CA ALA A 891 -17.06 2.69 12.27
C ALA A 891 -17.19 2.18 10.84
N ASP A 892 -17.07 3.09 9.88
CA ASP A 892 -17.23 2.85 8.44
C ASP A 892 -18.44 1.93 8.14
N GLU A 893 -18.23 0.81 7.45
CA GLU A 893 -19.24 -0.18 7.04
C GLU A 893 -20.14 -0.71 8.17
N ARG A 894 -19.73 -0.55 9.44
CA ARG A 894 -20.55 -0.95 10.60
C ARG A 894 -21.51 0.15 11.07
N ALA A 895 -21.27 1.39 10.69
CA ALA A 895 -22.09 2.53 11.05
C ALA A 895 -23.25 2.75 10.04
N THR A 896 -23.98 1.68 9.73
CA THR A 896 -25.18 1.75 8.90
C THR A 896 -26.34 2.42 9.65
N LEU A 897 -27.33 2.95 8.94
CA LEU A 897 -28.53 3.53 9.55
C LEU A 897 -29.19 2.57 10.55
N SER A 898 -29.27 1.29 10.15
CA SER A 898 -29.85 0.22 10.98
C SER A 898 -29.03 -0.02 12.26
N ALA A 899 -27.70 0.01 12.16
CA ALA A 899 -26.82 -0.16 13.31
C ALA A 899 -26.91 1.04 14.26
N ILE A 900 -26.83 2.27 13.75
CA ILE A 900 -26.96 3.50 14.55
C ILE A 900 -28.30 3.52 15.28
N ARG A 901 -29.40 3.21 14.59
CA ARG A 901 -30.74 3.13 15.19
C ARG A 901 -30.79 2.06 16.28
N LYS A 902 -30.23 0.88 16.04
CA LYS A 902 -30.17 -0.20 17.05
C LYS A 902 -29.35 0.21 18.27
N SER A 903 -28.23 0.87 18.09
CA SER A 903 -27.35 1.29 19.18
C SER A 903 -27.99 2.39 20.04
N VAL A 904 -28.58 3.42 19.41
CA VAL A 904 -29.20 4.55 20.11
C VAL A 904 -30.55 4.19 20.72
N GLU A 905 -31.40 3.45 20.00
CA GLU A 905 -32.80 3.25 20.40
C GLU A 905 -33.05 1.91 21.12
N SER A 906 -32.13 0.95 21.03
CA SER A 906 -32.29 -0.36 21.67
C SER A 906 -31.17 -0.69 22.63
N TRP A 907 -29.91 -0.63 22.20
CA TRP A 907 -28.77 -1.00 23.05
C TRP A 907 -28.64 -0.06 24.26
N LEU A 908 -28.71 1.24 24.02
CA LEU A 908 -28.51 2.26 25.06
C LEU A 908 -29.61 2.22 26.14
N PRO A 909 -30.92 2.31 25.82
CA PRO A 909 -31.97 2.31 26.85
C PRO A 909 -32.00 1.02 27.68
N ASN A 910 -31.60 -0.12 27.11
CA ASN A 910 -31.57 -1.41 27.80
C ASN A 910 -30.38 -1.58 28.77
N ARG A 911 -29.39 -0.68 28.71
CA ARG A 911 -28.16 -0.79 29.51
C ARG A 911 -27.97 0.35 30.51
N VAL A 912 -28.63 1.49 30.28
CA VAL A 912 -28.57 2.65 31.19
C VAL A 912 -29.18 2.28 32.54
N LYS A 913 -28.41 2.48 33.62
CA LYS A 913 -28.84 2.27 35.01
C LYS A 913 -29.02 3.63 35.69
N SER A 914 -29.75 3.63 36.81
CA SER A 914 -29.86 4.84 37.65
C SER A 914 -28.47 5.31 38.08
N GLY A 915 -28.15 6.58 37.81
CA GLY A 915 -26.84 7.19 38.11
C GLY A 915 -25.77 6.98 37.04
N SER A 916 -26.03 6.25 35.95
CA SER A 916 -25.11 6.12 34.80
C SER A 916 -24.93 7.46 34.08
N ARG A 917 -23.75 7.73 33.54
CA ARG A 917 -23.54 8.81 32.57
C ARG A 917 -23.36 8.25 31.16
N ILE A 918 -23.68 9.07 30.17
CA ILE A 918 -23.59 8.72 28.76
C ILE A 918 -22.60 9.65 28.06
N PHE A 919 -21.70 9.08 27.27
CA PHE A 919 -20.80 9.83 26.39
C PHE A 919 -21.07 9.44 24.93
N PHE A 920 -21.54 10.39 24.12
CA PHE A 920 -21.78 10.20 22.70
C PHE A 920 -20.72 10.96 21.89
N TYR A 921 -20.09 10.29 20.94
CA TYR A 921 -19.16 10.88 20.00
C TYR A 921 -19.52 10.51 18.56
N TYR A 922 -19.52 11.49 17.67
CA TYR A 922 -19.67 11.29 16.23
C TYR A 922 -18.60 12.07 15.47
N SER A 923 -17.94 11.43 14.51
CA SER A 923 -17.11 12.08 13.49
C SER A 923 -17.49 11.58 12.09
N GLY A 924 -17.72 12.51 11.17
CA GLY A 924 -18.19 12.21 9.82
C GLY A 924 -19.01 13.35 9.18
N HIS A 925 -19.74 13.04 8.11
CA HIS A 925 -20.61 13.99 7.42
C HIS A 925 -21.93 14.19 8.17
N GLY A 926 -22.35 15.44 8.28
CA GLY A 926 -23.75 15.78 8.52
C GLY A 926 -24.33 16.46 7.29
N ALA A 927 -25.64 16.42 7.14
CA ALA A 927 -26.33 17.08 6.05
C ALA A 927 -27.70 17.60 6.48
N PRO A 928 -28.11 18.81 6.06
CA PRO A 928 -29.45 19.32 6.32
C PRO A 928 -30.43 18.80 5.26
N ASP A 929 -31.63 18.44 5.69
CA ASP A 929 -32.75 18.15 4.78
C ASP A 929 -33.15 19.44 4.02
N PRO A 930 -33.12 19.43 2.68
CA PRO A 930 -33.51 20.59 1.87
C PRO A 930 -34.96 21.04 2.04
N ALA A 931 -35.87 20.15 2.47
CA ALA A 931 -37.29 20.44 2.60
C ALA A 931 -37.64 21.00 3.99
N THR A 932 -37.02 20.47 5.04
CA THR A 932 -37.35 20.80 6.44
C THR A 932 -36.29 21.68 7.12
N GLY A 933 -35.07 21.74 6.59
CA GLY A 933 -33.92 22.39 7.22
C GLY A 933 -33.36 21.62 8.41
N GLU A 934 -33.92 20.46 8.78
CA GLU A 934 -33.45 19.65 9.90
C GLU A 934 -32.12 18.95 9.57
N ALA A 935 -31.15 19.00 10.49
CA ALA A 935 -29.86 18.36 10.31
C ALA A 935 -29.90 16.86 10.65
N SER A 936 -29.22 16.05 9.84
CA SER A 936 -29.09 14.61 10.02
C SER A 936 -27.63 14.17 10.00
N ILE A 937 -27.30 13.16 10.80
CA ILE A 937 -26.08 12.37 10.65
C ILE A 937 -26.24 11.55 9.37
N VAL A 938 -25.18 11.50 8.54
CA VAL A 938 -25.12 10.65 7.35
C VAL A 938 -24.50 9.31 7.74
N PRO A 939 -25.25 8.19 7.74
CA PRO A 939 -24.68 6.86 7.99
C PRO A 939 -23.81 6.38 6.82
N TYR A 940 -23.12 5.25 7.00
CA TYR A 940 -22.29 4.64 5.95
C TYR A 940 -23.04 4.38 4.63
N ASP A 941 -24.27 3.89 4.76
CA ASP A 941 -25.24 3.62 3.69
C ASP A 941 -26.18 4.81 3.41
N GLY A 942 -25.83 5.99 3.92
CA GLY A 942 -26.58 7.23 3.76
C GLY A 942 -26.42 7.87 2.38
N ASP A 943 -27.50 8.43 1.84
CA ASP A 943 -27.50 9.27 0.65
C ASP A 943 -28.00 10.68 1.01
N PRO A 944 -27.16 11.73 0.91
CA PRO A 944 -27.55 13.12 1.17
C PRO A 944 -28.74 13.62 0.32
N SER A 945 -29.06 12.94 -0.78
CA SER A 945 -30.21 13.25 -1.64
C SER A 945 -31.54 12.73 -1.07
N TYR A 946 -31.49 11.73 -0.17
CA TYR A 946 -32.65 11.04 0.41
C TYR A 946 -32.53 10.94 1.94
N LEU A 947 -32.24 12.07 2.61
CA LEU A 947 -31.98 12.10 4.05
C LEU A 947 -33.17 11.65 4.91
N ASN A 948 -34.40 11.81 4.43
CA ASN A 948 -35.59 11.34 5.14
C ASN A 948 -35.63 9.82 5.31
N ASP A 949 -35.08 9.08 4.35
CA ASP A 949 -35.07 7.61 4.35
C ASP A 949 -33.73 7.04 4.84
N THR A 950 -32.64 7.74 4.56
CA THR A 950 -31.27 7.21 4.71
C THR A 950 -30.45 7.92 5.79
N GLY A 951 -30.87 9.10 6.26
CA GLY A 951 -30.22 9.85 7.33
C GLY A 951 -30.70 9.44 8.73
N TYR A 952 -29.91 9.74 9.76
CA TYR A 952 -30.34 9.67 11.15
C TYR A 952 -30.52 11.09 11.72
N PRO A 953 -31.77 11.56 11.94
CA PRO A 953 -32.02 12.95 12.36
C PRO A 953 -31.38 13.31 13.70
N ILE A 954 -30.68 14.45 13.77
CA ILE A 954 -29.99 14.92 14.98
C ILE A 954 -30.99 15.26 16.10
N LYS A 955 -32.15 15.83 15.75
CA LYS A 955 -33.23 16.10 16.70
C LYS A 955 -33.69 14.82 17.40
N ARG A 956 -33.91 13.76 16.61
CA ARG A 956 -34.26 12.43 17.12
C ARG A 956 -33.15 11.84 17.98
N LEU A 957 -31.87 12.02 17.61
CA LEU A 957 -30.74 11.61 18.44
C LEU A 957 -30.82 12.23 19.84
N TYR A 958 -30.97 13.55 19.91
CA TYR A 958 -30.99 14.27 21.19
C TYR A 958 -32.21 13.93 22.04
N GLU A 959 -33.39 13.77 21.43
CA GLU A 959 -34.58 13.28 22.13
C GLU A 959 -34.34 11.90 22.76
N LYS A 960 -33.73 10.96 22.01
CA LYS A 960 -33.45 9.60 22.51
C LYS A 960 -32.37 9.59 23.59
N LEU A 961 -31.33 10.38 23.44
CA LEU A 961 -30.28 10.52 24.45
C LEU A 961 -30.82 11.19 25.73
N GLY A 962 -31.66 12.22 25.61
CA GLY A 962 -32.28 12.91 26.75
C GLY A 962 -33.34 12.07 27.46
N ALA A 963 -34.00 11.14 26.75
CA ALA A 963 -34.93 10.19 27.34
C ALA A 963 -34.23 9.03 28.09
N ALA A 964 -32.92 8.84 27.88
CA ALA A 964 -32.15 7.87 28.65
C ALA A 964 -32.08 8.35 30.10
N LYS A 965 -32.50 7.51 31.07
CA LYS A 965 -32.54 7.81 32.52
C LYS A 965 -31.14 7.94 33.16
N ALA A 966 -30.22 8.63 32.50
CA ALA A 966 -28.85 8.90 32.91
C ALA A 966 -28.77 10.14 33.82
N ALA A 967 -27.73 10.21 34.63
CA ALA A 967 -27.44 11.37 35.49
C ALA A 967 -26.92 12.57 34.68
N GLU A 968 -26.06 12.31 33.69
CA GLU A 968 -25.52 13.32 32.77
C GLU A 968 -25.28 12.68 31.39
N VAL A 969 -25.48 13.48 30.33
CA VAL A 969 -25.18 13.10 28.95
C VAL A 969 -24.21 14.12 28.34
N ILE A 970 -23.07 13.63 27.84
CA ILE A 970 -22.08 14.43 27.13
C ILE A 970 -22.12 14.02 25.67
N VAL A 971 -22.34 14.98 24.77
CA VAL A 971 -22.38 14.77 23.33
C VAL A 971 -21.25 15.59 22.69
N VAL A 972 -20.42 14.94 21.88
CA VAL A 972 -19.31 15.55 21.16
C VAL A 972 -19.50 15.26 19.68
N MET A 973 -19.63 16.30 18.86
CA MET A 973 -19.99 16.19 17.45
C MET A 973 -18.91 16.84 16.59
N ASP A 974 -18.12 16.02 15.89
CA ASP A 974 -17.15 16.46 14.88
C ASP A 974 -17.70 16.25 13.46
N SER A 975 -18.68 17.07 13.10
CA SER A 975 -19.30 17.02 11.78
C SER A 975 -19.77 18.39 11.32
N CYS A 976 -19.76 18.60 10.00
CA CYS A 976 -20.54 19.67 9.39
C CYS A 976 -22.02 19.53 9.82
N PHE A 977 -22.70 20.64 10.09
CA PHE A 977 -24.10 20.65 10.56
C PHE A 977 -24.34 19.86 11.87
N SER A 978 -23.41 19.93 12.82
CA SER A 978 -23.46 19.26 14.13
C SER A 978 -24.54 19.79 15.11
N GLY A 979 -25.43 20.69 14.67
CA GLY A 979 -26.56 21.17 15.48
C GLY A 979 -26.67 22.69 15.67
N SER A 980 -25.91 23.47 14.90
CA SER A 980 -26.10 24.92 14.75
C SER A 980 -26.47 25.14 13.27
N GLY A 981 -27.34 26.10 12.92
CA GLY A 981 -27.90 26.22 11.55
C GLY A 981 -27.09 26.97 10.48
N GLY A 982 -27.05 26.47 9.22
CA GLY A 982 -26.48 27.16 8.05
C GLY A 982 -26.20 26.27 6.81
N ARG A 983 -25.50 26.84 5.80
CA ARG A 983 -25.57 26.53 4.33
C ARG A 983 -25.04 25.15 3.89
N SER A 984 -25.81 24.44 3.06
CA SER A 984 -25.39 23.20 2.38
C SER A 984 -24.81 23.44 0.98
N VAL A 985 -23.72 22.74 0.65
CA VAL A 985 -23.27 22.51 -0.73
C VAL A 985 -23.00 21.02 -0.90
N LEU A 986 -24.02 20.25 -1.28
CA LEU A 986 -23.83 18.90 -1.80
C LEU A 986 -24.78 18.65 -2.98
N ALA A 987 -24.35 19.07 -4.18
CA ALA A 987 -24.59 18.38 -5.45
C ALA A 987 -23.94 19.13 -6.63
N LYS A 988 -23.31 18.38 -7.55
CA LYS A 988 -22.76 18.89 -8.81
C LYS A 988 -23.91 19.38 -9.69
N GLY A 989 -24.12 20.69 -9.77
CA GLY A 989 -25.09 21.34 -10.66
C GLY A 989 -26.37 21.89 -10.02
N ALA A 990 -26.55 21.83 -8.70
CA ALA A 990 -27.67 22.46 -8.02
C ALA A 990 -27.29 23.87 -7.49
N ARG A 991 -28.24 24.82 -7.53
CA ARG A 991 -28.05 26.15 -6.92
C ARG A 991 -27.94 26.01 -5.40
N PRO A 992 -27.03 26.72 -4.71
CA PRO A 992 -26.93 26.69 -3.26
C PRO A 992 -28.26 27.13 -2.63
N LEU A 993 -28.89 26.26 -1.84
CA LEU A 993 -30.07 26.59 -1.04
C LEU A 993 -29.63 27.00 0.36
N VAL A 994 -30.04 28.21 0.75
CA VAL A 994 -29.85 28.73 2.11
C VAL A 994 -30.99 28.22 2.96
N LEU A 995 -30.70 27.29 3.87
CA LEU A 995 -31.64 26.84 4.89
C LEU A 995 -31.05 27.12 6.27
N MET A 996 -31.87 27.74 7.12
CA MET A 996 -31.59 27.98 8.53
C MET A 996 -32.19 26.81 9.30
N ALA A 997 -31.37 26.00 9.96
CA ALA A 997 -31.87 25.01 10.91
C ALA A 997 -32.31 25.72 12.20
N ASP A 998 -33.45 25.32 12.76
CA ASP A 998 -34.01 25.88 13.99
C ASP A 998 -33.06 25.72 15.20
N THR A 999 -33.16 26.67 16.14
CA THR A 999 -32.43 26.62 17.42
C THR A 999 -32.70 25.33 18.17
N LEU A 1000 -31.62 24.60 18.45
CA LEU A 1000 -31.64 23.30 19.07
C LEU A 1000 -32.03 23.38 20.55
N VAL A 1001 -33.14 22.77 20.95
CA VAL A 1001 -33.55 22.66 22.36
C VAL A 1001 -32.75 21.53 23.01
N VAL A 1002 -31.84 21.87 23.93
CA VAL A 1002 -31.01 20.89 24.65
C VAL A 1002 -31.82 20.27 25.80
N PRO A 1003 -31.99 18.93 25.85
CA PRO A 1003 -32.67 18.26 26.96
C PRO A 1003 -31.99 18.51 28.32
N PRO A 1004 -32.74 18.51 29.44
CA PRO A 1004 -32.16 18.64 30.78
C PRO A 1004 -31.09 17.57 31.07
N GLY A 1005 -29.99 17.97 31.71
CA GLY A 1005 -28.88 17.07 32.04
C GLY A 1005 -27.97 16.70 30.86
N MET A 1006 -28.05 17.42 29.74
CA MET A 1006 -27.22 17.20 28.55
C MET A 1006 -26.31 18.40 28.25
N ALA A 1007 -25.07 18.10 27.83
CA ALA A 1007 -24.14 19.06 27.24
C ALA A 1007 -23.75 18.60 25.83
N ILE A 1008 -23.82 19.52 24.88
CA ILE A 1008 -23.49 19.27 23.47
C ILE A 1008 -22.33 20.18 23.08
N LEU A 1009 -21.21 19.58 22.71
CA LEU A 1009 -20.04 20.25 22.18
C LEU A 1009 -19.91 19.94 20.68
N ALA A 1010 -20.27 20.91 19.86
CA ALA A 1010 -20.25 20.82 18.40
C ALA A 1010 -19.01 21.48 17.82
N SER A 1011 -18.46 20.91 16.75
CA SER A 1011 -17.22 21.38 16.12
C SER A 1011 -17.39 22.68 15.34
N THR A 1012 -18.60 23.04 14.92
CA THR A 1012 -18.89 24.24 14.11
C THR A 1012 -20.12 25.02 14.60
N GLN A 1013 -20.17 26.31 14.27
CA GLN A 1013 -21.43 27.04 14.17
C GLN A 1013 -22.12 26.67 12.85
N GLY A 1014 -23.36 27.08 12.69
CA GLY A 1014 -24.17 26.40 11.70
C GLY A 1014 -23.93 26.78 10.27
N SER A 1015 -23.43 28.00 10.06
CA SER A 1015 -22.98 28.48 8.76
C SER A 1015 -21.53 28.06 8.45
N GLN A 1016 -20.93 27.20 9.26
CA GLN A 1016 -19.51 26.83 9.21
C GLN A 1016 -19.33 25.33 8.93
N ILE A 1017 -18.17 24.99 8.40
CA ILE A 1017 -17.77 23.62 8.05
C ILE A 1017 -16.59 23.19 8.93
N SER A 1018 -16.54 21.90 9.28
CA SER A 1018 -15.44 21.33 10.05
C SER A 1018 -14.28 21.01 9.11
N THR A 1019 -13.04 21.21 9.57
CA THR A 1019 -11.82 20.94 8.79
C THR A 1019 -10.89 19.95 9.49
N SER A 1020 -10.02 19.32 8.71
CA SER A 1020 -9.00 18.37 9.15
C SER A 1020 -7.67 19.06 9.48
N PHE A 1021 -6.96 18.49 10.44
CA PHE A 1021 -5.60 18.87 10.83
C PHE A 1021 -4.63 17.85 10.25
N GLU A 1022 -4.27 18.05 8.97
CA GLU A 1022 -3.46 17.07 8.22
C GLU A 1022 -2.12 16.75 8.90
N GLU A 1023 -1.42 17.75 9.45
CA GLU A 1023 -0.16 17.54 10.16
C GLU A 1023 -0.30 16.67 11.43
N LYS A 1024 -1.52 16.57 11.96
CA LYS A 1024 -1.84 15.84 13.18
C LYS A 1024 -2.69 14.58 12.92
N GLU A 1025 -3.01 14.26 11.66
CA GLU A 1025 -3.83 13.11 11.25
C GLU A 1025 -5.18 12.98 12.00
N HIS A 1026 -5.80 14.12 12.30
CA HIS A 1026 -7.03 14.23 13.10
C HIS A 1026 -7.93 15.35 12.58
N GLY A 1027 -9.23 15.34 12.90
CA GLY A 1027 -10.06 16.54 12.79
C GLY A 1027 -9.51 17.67 13.69
N VAL A 1028 -9.49 18.94 13.23
CA VAL A 1028 -8.94 20.06 14.04
C VAL A 1028 -9.61 20.13 15.41
N PHE A 1029 -10.93 19.93 15.43
CA PHE A 1029 -11.70 19.91 16.66
C PHE A 1029 -11.35 18.71 17.54
N THR A 1030 -11.35 17.48 16.99
CA THR A 1030 -11.04 16.28 17.76
C THR A 1030 -9.62 16.29 18.32
N TYR A 1031 -8.64 16.77 17.57
CA TYR A 1031 -7.27 16.94 18.03
C TYR A 1031 -7.19 17.80 19.30
N TYR A 1032 -7.74 19.01 19.27
CA TYR A 1032 -7.69 19.91 20.43
C TYR A 1032 -8.59 19.44 21.58
N PHE A 1033 -9.67 18.70 21.31
CA PHE A 1033 -10.48 18.05 22.33
C PHE A 1033 -9.65 17.01 23.11
N LEU A 1034 -8.95 16.11 22.41
CA LEU A 1034 -8.10 15.09 23.03
C LEU A 1034 -6.91 15.73 23.77
N LYS A 1035 -6.31 16.77 23.17
CA LYS A 1035 -5.24 17.54 23.80
C LYS A 1035 -5.67 18.20 25.10
N ALA A 1036 -6.89 18.75 25.16
CA ALA A 1036 -7.45 19.32 26.38
C ALA A 1036 -7.53 18.29 27.52
N ILE A 1037 -8.01 17.08 27.20
CA ILE A 1037 -8.08 15.99 28.19
C ILE A 1037 -6.68 15.59 28.64
N LYS A 1038 -5.73 15.48 27.71
CA LYS A 1038 -4.33 15.14 28.01
C LYS A 1038 -3.65 16.19 28.91
N GLU A 1039 -3.93 17.46 28.68
CA GLU A 1039 -3.45 18.58 29.52
C GLU A 1039 -4.25 18.75 30.82
N GLY A 1040 -5.15 17.82 31.13
CA GLY A 1040 -5.82 17.76 32.42
C GLY A 1040 -7.02 18.70 32.58
N LYS A 1041 -7.66 19.14 31.49
CA LYS A 1041 -8.91 19.93 31.59
C LYS A 1041 -10.04 19.04 32.11
N GLY A 1042 -10.58 19.38 33.28
CA GLY A 1042 -11.40 18.46 34.08
C GLY A 1042 -12.88 18.37 33.74
N ASP A 1043 -13.47 19.36 33.08
CA ASP A 1043 -14.88 19.37 32.69
C ASP A 1043 -15.09 19.94 31.27
N ILE A 1044 -16.30 19.78 30.72
CA ILE A 1044 -16.61 20.16 29.33
C ILE A 1044 -16.46 21.67 29.08
N ASP A 1045 -16.68 22.50 30.09
CA ASP A 1045 -16.52 23.97 30.03
C ASP A 1045 -15.04 24.35 29.95
N ALA A 1046 -14.19 23.73 30.76
CA ALA A 1046 -12.74 23.89 30.71
C ALA A 1046 -12.17 23.40 29.37
N VAL A 1047 -12.67 22.27 28.85
CA VAL A 1047 -12.30 21.76 27.53
C VAL A 1047 -12.74 22.73 26.43
N TYR A 1048 -13.97 23.24 26.47
CA TYR A 1048 -14.47 24.22 25.52
C TYR A 1048 -13.64 25.51 25.49
N ARG A 1049 -13.36 26.10 26.67
CA ARG A 1049 -12.54 27.32 26.76
C ARG A 1049 -11.12 27.10 26.26
N TYR A 1050 -10.57 25.89 26.42
CA TYR A 1050 -9.25 25.54 25.92
C TYR A 1050 -9.25 25.39 24.39
N LEU A 1051 -10.15 24.58 23.84
CA LEU A 1051 -10.10 24.24 22.42
C LEU A 1051 -10.64 25.36 21.53
N LYS A 1052 -11.59 26.19 21.99
CA LYS A 1052 -12.24 27.20 21.14
C LYS A 1052 -11.24 28.14 20.44
N PRO A 1053 -10.35 28.87 21.15
CA PRO A 1053 -9.41 29.75 20.49
C PRO A 1053 -8.44 28.98 19.58
N LEU A 1054 -8.02 27.78 19.99
CA LEU A 1054 -7.07 26.96 19.23
C LEU A 1054 -7.66 26.44 17.92
N VAL A 1055 -8.91 25.98 17.94
CA VAL A 1055 -9.65 25.54 16.75
C VAL A 1055 -9.89 26.73 15.83
N GLU A 1056 -10.35 27.87 16.37
CA GLU A 1056 -10.60 29.08 15.58
C GLU A 1056 -9.32 29.59 14.90
N ASP A 1057 -8.19 29.61 15.61
CA ASP A 1057 -6.92 30.10 15.07
C ASP A 1057 -6.31 29.12 14.06
N THR A 1058 -6.41 27.82 14.31
CA THR A 1058 -5.94 26.78 13.36
C THR A 1058 -6.78 26.79 12.09
N ALA A 1059 -8.11 26.85 12.21
CA ALA A 1059 -9.01 26.91 11.06
C ALA A 1059 -8.83 28.21 10.26
N LYS A 1060 -8.67 29.37 10.93
CA LYS A 1060 -8.29 30.63 10.27
C LYS A 1060 -6.98 30.49 9.50
N GLY A 1061 -5.99 29.79 10.06
CA GLY A 1061 -4.72 29.49 9.38
C GLY A 1061 -4.89 28.67 8.09
N GLN A 1062 -5.95 27.85 8.03
CA GLN A 1062 -6.36 27.06 6.87
C GLN A 1062 -7.39 27.76 5.97
N ASN A 1063 -7.68 29.05 6.20
CA ASN A 1063 -8.72 29.82 5.50
C ASN A 1063 -10.14 29.23 5.63
N VAL A 1064 -10.42 28.47 6.68
CA VAL A 1064 -11.75 27.92 7.00
C VAL A 1064 -12.32 28.64 8.22
N SER A 1065 -13.61 28.99 8.16
CA SER A 1065 -14.32 29.47 9.34
C SER A 1065 -14.87 28.28 10.12
N GLN A 1066 -14.25 27.97 11.26
CA GLN A 1066 -14.71 26.95 12.20
C GLN A 1066 -14.64 27.50 13.63
N SER A 1067 -15.78 27.52 14.32
CA SER A 1067 -15.93 27.99 15.69
C SER A 1067 -16.74 26.98 16.48
N PRO A 1068 -16.13 26.28 17.45
CA PRO A 1068 -16.85 25.32 18.29
C PRO A 1068 -17.96 25.99 19.12
N VAL A 1069 -19.02 25.22 19.40
CA VAL A 1069 -20.17 25.66 20.19
C VAL A 1069 -20.42 24.69 21.34
N LEU A 1070 -20.55 25.22 22.55
CA LEU A 1070 -21.03 24.46 23.71
C LEU A 1070 -22.47 24.88 24.02
N SER A 1071 -23.39 23.92 24.03
CA SER A 1071 -24.81 24.12 24.36
C SER A 1071 -25.19 23.27 25.57
N THR A 1072 -25.85 23.87 26.56
CA THR A 1072 -26.26 23.21 27.82
C THR A 1072 -27.67 23.60 28.24
N ASP A 1073 -28.30 22.75 29.06
CA ASP A 1073 -29.64 22.97 29.64
C ASP A 1073 -29.72 24.13 30.65
N LYS A 1074 -28.58 24.52 31.23
CA LYS A 1074 -28.46 25.62 32.19
C LYS A 1074 -27.39 26.63 31.73
N LEU A 1075 -27.55 27.89 32.14
CA LEU A 1075 -26.68 29.03 31.81
C LEU A 1075 -25.20 28.85 32.21
N GLU A 1076 -24.84 27.91 33.10
CA GLU A 1076 -23.45 27.63 33.46
C GLU A 1076 -23.14 26.12 33.52
N ALA A 1077 -22.21 25.67 32.67
CA ALA A 1077 -21.72 24.29 32.58
C ALA A 1077 -20.57 23.98 33.56
N LYS A 1078 -20.04 25.01 34.23
CA LYS A 1078 -18.83 24.96 35.07
C LYS A 1078 -19.00 23.97 36.24
N GLY A 1079 -18.08 23.01 36.37
CA GLY A 1079 -18.07 22.00 37.43
C GLY A 1079 -19.06 20.83 37.25
N ARG A 1080 -19.86 20.81 36.17
CA ARG A 1080 -20.71 19.68 35.74
C ARG A 1080 -20.12 19.00 34.51
N PHE A 1081 -20.59 17.81 34.15
CA PHE A 1081 -20.06 17.07 32.98
C PHE A 1081 -18.55 16.83 33.06
N LYS A 1082 -18.07 16.35 34.23
CA LYS A 1082 -16.64 16.11 34.48
C LYS A 1082 -16.08 14.99 33.61
N LEU A 1083 -14.97 15.27 32.93
CA LEU A 1083 -14.14 14.31 32.20
C LEU A 1083 -13.00 13.77 33.07
N LEU A 1084 -12.48 14.57 34.01
CA LEU A 1084 -11.49 14.15 35.00
C LEU A 1084 -11.96 14.52 36.41
N ARG A 1085 -11.50 13.78 37.42
CA ARG A 1085 -11.62 14.18 38.83
C ARG A 1085 -10.43 15.06 39.22
N ASP A 1086 -10.70 16.00 40.13
CA ASP A 1086 -9.72 16.92 40.69
C ASP A 1086 -8.60 16.18 41.45
#